data_AF-A0A1S3LUG4-F1
#
_entry.id   AF-A0A1S3LUG4-F1
#
_cell.length_a   1.000
_cell.length_b   1.000
_cell.length_c   1.000
_cell.angle_alpha   90.00
_cell.angle_beta   90.00
_cell.angle_gamma   90.00
#
_symmetry.space_group_name_H-M   'P 1'
#
loop_
_entity.id
_entity.type
_entity.pdbx_description
1 polymer ?
#
loop_
_entity_poly.entity_id
_entity_poly.type
_entity_poly.pdbx_seq_one_letter_code
_entity_poly.pdbx_strand_id
1 'polypeptide(L)'
;MDPGGPSPLMHFVVAKKTINGIFDQLLEYVKEGSEFVDETWRSADLEQVAVEEQCLEIQTCARKLATIQEVLARRHMKVAFFGRTSNGKSTVINAMLRDRVLPSGIGHTTNCFLRVEGTDGDEAYLTTEGSDDRKSVKSVNQLAHALHMERSLDSGCLVKVFWPKSRCALLRDDLVIMDSPGTDVTSYLDSWIDKFCLDADVFVLVGNAESTLMNTEKLFFHKVSERISKPNIFILHNRWDASAWEPEYIDELPQVRKQHMDRCVSFLVEELRVVRQEEAPGRIFFVSAKEVLSSRMHCAQGMPETGGALAEGFHERLREFQRFERTFEEFISHSAVKTKFEQHTRRAWQITEAIKAVMDAINIASAERKIFSLEDREDQKDRLEFVRGQLNRLTENVKEKINTITDEVAAKVTVAMVEQIRGLPALVDEFSVDFIPTPHALPLYKAKLMMHVEERMSTSLAFRCSTGINGHMQSCQKNMIENIRPLLPPAVQEQLHIHLPSRKFVLTYDLNLATLCADFQENIDFQFSLGWTALVSRFIGPSNAKRALTAMNQKFQNTSPTALQAHGGTSLQDHMVFSMATGVVSLTSRASMTVLVIGGVVISSHPVRQVWRSVGWRLIALSATLYGLLYLYEKLTWTNASRERALKQQFVELAIHRLRAIIPFTSGSCSQQVHQELATTFARLCQRVDLSEVELEGHIRLLSGRIQRLENVQRRSKTLRHRATDLESQLEAFSAQYLQNQC
;
A
#
# COMPACT_ATOMS: atom_id res chain seq x y z
N MET A 1 -66.13 -5.07 -19.70
CA MET A 1 -65.19 -4.90 -18.58
C MET A 1 -65.79 -3.87 -17.65
N ASP A 2 -65.99 -4.21 -16.39
CA ASP A 2 -66.11 -3.18 -15.35
C ASP A 2 -64.81 -2.37 -15.28
N PRO A 3 -64.87 -1.03 -15.15
CA PRO A 3 -63.69 -0.16 -15.21
C PRO A 3 -62.83 -0.18 -13.92
N GLY A 4 -63.02 -1.15 -13.01
CA GLY A 4 -62.43 -1.16 -11.67
C GLY A 4 -61.44 -2.29 -11.35
N GLY A 5 -61.32 -3.32 -12.20
CA GLY A 5 -60.38 -4.43 -11.98
C GLY A 5 -59.05 -4.23 -12.72
N PRO A 6 -57.88 -4.47 -12.11
CA PRO A 6 -56.61 -4.52 -12.85
C PRO A 6 -56.64 -5.70 -13.84
N SER A 7 -56.19 -5.49 -15.09
CA SER A 7 -56.09 -6.58 -16.07
C SER A 7 -55.09 -7.64 -15.58
N PRO A 8 -55.41 -8.94 -15.68
CA PRO A 8 -54.47 -10.03 -15.44
C PRO A 8 -53.18 -9.95 -16.27
N LEU A 9 -53.18 -9.26 -17.42
CA LEU A 9 -51.99 -9.04 -18.24
C LEU A 9 -50.90 -8.24 -17.51
N MET A 10 -51.28 -7.38 -16.55
CA MET A 10 -50.34 -6.66 -15.69
C MET A 10 -49.42 -7.58 -14.90
N HIS A 11 -49.80 -8.85 -14.66
CA HIS A 11 -48.91 -9.85 -14.06
C HIS A 11 -47.64 -10.05 -14.90
N PHE A 12 -47.78 -10.18 -16.22
CA PHE A 12 -46.63 -10.28 -17.14
C PHE A 12 -45.83 -8.98 -17.21
N VAL A 13 -46.49 -7.83 -17.29
CA VAL A 13 -45.83 -6.51 -17.35
C VAL A 13 -44.99 -6.24 -16.10
N VAL A 14 -45.55 -6.52 -14.91
CA VAL A 14 -44.84 -6.36 -13.64
C VAL A 14 -43.70 -7.39 -13.51
N ALA A 15 -43.94 -8.67 -13.85
CA ALA A 15 -42.88 -9.68 -13.86
C ALA A 15 -41.73 -9.29 -14.81
N LYS A 16 -42.03 -8.84 -16.03
CA LYS A 16 -41.07 -8.34 -17.02
C LYS A 16 -40.27 -7.15 -16.47
N LYS A 17 -40.93 -6.18 -15.83
CA LYS A 17 -40.24 -5.02 -15.23
C LYS A 17 -39.32 -5.46 -14.08
N THR A 18 -39.78 -6.34 -13.20
CA THR A 18 -39.00 -6.85 -12.06
C THR A 18 -37.78 -7.64 -12.53
N ILE A 19 -37.93 -8.58 -13.47
CA ILE A 19 -36.79 -9.38 -13.94
C ILE A 19 -35.76 -8.54 -14.70
N ASN A 20 -36.18 -7.57 -15.53
CA ASN A 20 -35.23 -6.65 -16.17
C ASN A 20 -34.46 -5.83 -15.10
N GLY A 21 -35.14 -5.31 -14.08
CA GLY A 21 -34.46 -4.58 -12.99
C GLY A 21 -33.50 -5.44 -12.15
N ILE A 22 -33.72 -6.75 -12.04
CA ILE A 22 -32.75 -7.69 -11.44
C ILE A 22 -31.56 -7.90 -12.39
N PHE A 23 -31.80 -8.05 -13.69
CA PHE A 23 -30.74 -8.18 -14.70
C PHE A 23 -29.88 -6.91 -14.84
N ASP A 24 -30.46 -5.73 -14.67
CA ASP A 24 -29.74 -4.45 -14.65
C ASP A 24 -28.73 -4.42 -13.47
N GLN A 25 -29.20 -4.74 -12.25
CA GLN A 25 -28.36 -4.84 -11.05
C GLN A 25 -27.29 -5.94 -11.20
N LEU A 26 -27.65 -7.07 -11.81
CA LEU A 26 -26.72 -8.17 -12.04
C LEU A 26 -25.62 -7.76 -13.03
N LEU A 27 -25.96 -7.05 -14.12
CA LEU A 27 -24.98 -6.55 -15.09
C LEU A 27 -24.02 -5.53 -14.46
N GLU A 28 -24.51 -4.65 -13.59
CA GLU A 28 -23.68 -3.73 -12.80
C GLU A 28 -22.73 -4.52 -11.88
N TYR A 29 -23.25 -5.49 -11.12
CA TYR A 29 -22.46 -6.37 -10.28
C TYR A 29 -21.36 -7.12 -11.04
N VAL A 30 -21.65 -7.66 -12.23
CA VAL A 30 -20.64 -8.37 -13.04
C VAL A 30 -19.58 -7.41 -13.59
N LYS A 31 -19.92 -6.14 -13.89
CA LYS A 31 -18.94 -5.12 -14.28
C LYS A 31 -17.99 -4.78 -13.13
N GLU A 32 -18.53 -4.46 -11.95
CA GLU A 32 -17.73 -4.21 -10.75
C GLU A 32 -16.83 -5.40 -10.39
N GLY A 33 -17.37 -6.62 -10.51
CA GLY A 33 -16.61 -7.86 -10.33
C GLY A 33 -15.48 -8.01 -11.37
N SER A 34 -15.75 -7.72 -12.64
CA SER A 34 -14.74 -7.77 -13.71
C SER A 34 -13.62 -6.77 -13.49
N GLU A 35 -13.95 -5.54 -13.10
CA GLU A 35 -12.97 -4.48 -12.79
C GLU A 35 -12.12 -4.88 -11.57
N PHE A 36 -12.74 -5.38 -10.50
CA PHE A 36 -12.03 -5.86 -9.31
C PHE A 36 -11.06 -7.03 -9.62
N VAL A 37 -11.45 -7.99 -10.46
CA VAL A 37 -10.58 -9.12 -10.83
C VAL A 37 -9.45 -8.69 -11.76
N ASP A 38 -9.70 -7.79 -12.71
CA ASP A 38 -8.67 -7.21 -13.59
C ASP A 38 -7.65 -6.35 -12.80
N GLU A 39 -8.11 -5.52 -11.85
CA GLU A 39 -7.24 -4.80 -10.90
C GLU A 39 -6.37 -5.76 -10.07
N THR A 40 -6.96 -6.84 -9.56
CA THR A 40 -6.26 -7.83 -8.72
C THR A 40 -5.24 -8.60 -9.55
N TRP A 41 -5.59 -9.02 -10.78
CA TRP A 41 -4.71 -9.74 -11.69
C TRP A 41 -3.51 -8.90 -12.16
N ARG A 42 -3.72 -7.61 -12.48
CA ARG A 42 -2.64 -6.70 -12.88
C ARG A 42 -1.67 -6.33 -11.76
N SER A 43 -2.04 -6.56 -10.50
CA SER A 43 -1.23 -6.17 -9.35
C SER A 43 -0.07 -7.15 -9.09
N ALA A 44 1.11 -6.82 -9.64
CA ALA A 44 2.34 -7.62 -9.47
C ALA A 44 2.66 -7.93 -8.00
N ASP A 45 2.39 -6.97 -7.09
CA ASP A 45 2.67 -7.08 -5.66
C ASP A 45 1.81 -8.15 -4.92
N LEU A 46 0.77 -8.70 -5.54
CA LEU A 46 -0.11 -9.68 -4.88
C LEU A 46 0.26 -11.15 -5.15
N GLU A 47 1.17 -11.43 -6.10
CA GLU A 47 1.62 -12.80 -6.48
C GLU A 47 0.46 -13.80 -6.74
N GLN A 48 -0.18 -13.70 -7.91
CA GLN A 48 -1.13 -14.68 -8.46
C GLN A 48 -2.40 -14.99 -7.62
N VAL A 49 -2.89 -14.01 -6.84
CA VAL A 49 -4.19 -14.10 -6.14
C VAL A 49 -5.39 -14.25 -7.09
N ALA A 50 -5.26 -13.80 -8.35
CA ALA A 50 -6.25 -13.98 -9.41
C ALA A 50 -5.58 -14.50 -10.69
N VAL A 51 -6.30 -15.32 -11.45
CA VAL A 51 -5.82 -16.00 -12.68
C VAL A 51 -6.51 -15.40 -13.91
N GLU A 52 -5.82 -15.37 -15.05
CA GLU A 52 -6.36 -14.85 -16.32
C GLU A 52 -7.68 -15.54 -16.73
N GLU A 53 -7.79 -16.86 -16.51
CA GLU A 53 -9.01 -17.65 -16.76
C GLU A 53 -10.23 -17.10 -16.00
N GLN A 54 -10.06 -16.69 -14.75
CA GLN A 54 -11.14 -16.10 -13.93
C GLN A 54 -11.59 -14.74 -14.48
N CYS A 55 -10.66 -13.93 -15.00
CA CYS A 55 -10.99 -12.66 -15.64
C CYS A 55 -11.77 -12.90 -16.95
N LEU A 56 -11.31 -13.83 -17.78
CA LEU A 56 -11.97 -14.22 -19.04
C LEU A 56 -13.37 -14.82 -18.80
N GLU A 57 -13.55 -15.60 -17.74
CA GLU A 57 -14.84 -16.16 -17.34
C GLU A 57 -15.84 -15.05 -17.00
N ILE A 58 -15.50 -14.13 -16.10
CA ILE A 58 -16.37 -13.01 -15.69
C ILE A 58 -16.72 -12.13 -16.90
N GLN A 59 -15.75 -11.77 -17.74
CA GLN A 59 -16.01 -11.00 -18.97
C GLN A 59 -16.93 -11.74 -19.96
N THR A 60 -16.86 -13.07 -20.00
CA THR A 60 -17.74 -13.89 -20.84
C THR A 60 -19.15 -13.97 -20.25
N CYS A 61 -19.27 -14.04 -18.92
CA CYS A 61 -20.53 -13.92 -18.20
C CYS A 61 -21.20 -12.55 -18.39
N ALA A 62 -20.44 -11.45 -18.35
CA ALA A 62 -20.93 -10.10 -18.63
C ALA A 62 -21.56 -9.99 -20.04
N ARG A 63 -20.87 -10.52 -21.05
CA ARG A 63 -21.36 -10.57 -22.44
C ARG A 63 -22.64 -11.42 -22.56
N LYS A 64 -22.67 -12.61 -21.95
CA LYS A 64 -23.86 -13.48 -21.92
C LYS A 64 -25.07 -12.77 -21.30
N LEU A 65 -24.88 -12.06 -20.18
CA LEU A 65 -25.94 -11.32 -19.50
C LEU A 65 -26.48 -10.16 -20.34
N ALA A 66 -25.60 -9.38 -20.99
CA ALA A 66 -26.03 -8.29 -21.87
C ALA A 66 -26.91 -8.79 -23.03
N THR A 67 -26.54 -9.92 -23.66
CA THR A 67 -27.39 -10.55 -24.69
C THR A 67 -28.72 -11.05 -24.13
N ILE A 68 -28.75 -11.61 -22.91
CA ILE A 68 -30.00 -12.04 -22.28
C ILE A 68 -30.90 -10.84 -21.94
N GLN A 69 -30.35 -9.74 -21.43
CA GLN A 69 -31.06 -8.50 -21.13
C GLN A 69 -31.74 -7.92 -22.40
N GLU A 70 -31.00 -7.85 -23.51
CA GLU A 70 -31.55 -7.42 -24.81
C GLU A 70 -32.70 -8.32 -25.30
N VAL A 71 -32.58 -9.64 -25.08
CA VAL A 71 -33.64 -10.61 -25.38
C VAL A 71 -34.85 -10.42 -24.45
N LEU A 72 -34.64 -10.22 -23.14
CA LEU A 72 -35.69 -10.03 -22.13
C LEU A 72 -36.51 -8.75 -22.37
N ALA A 73 -35.86 -7.63 -22.71
CA ALA A 73 -36.52 -6.38 -23.06
C ALA A 73 -37.49 -6.54 -24.25
N ARG A 74 -37.11 -7.36 -25.23
CA ARG A 74 -37.91 -7.65 -26.44
C ARG A 74 -39.04 -8.66 -26.23
N ARG A 75 -39.07 -9.44 -25.12
CA ARG A 75 -40.11 -10.46 -24.91
C ARG A 75 -41.48 -9.82 -24.68
N HIS A 76 -42.48 -10.44 -25.28
CA HIS A 76 -43.89 -10.07 -25.26
C HIS A 76 -44.72 -11.36 -25.16
N MET A 77 -45.96 -11.24 -24.72
CA MET A 77 -46.94 -12.33 -24.82
C MET A 77 -47.37 -12.48 -26.27
N LYS A 78 -47.52 -13.70 -26.77
CA LYS A 78 -47.95 -13.94 -28.16
C LYS A 78 -49.11 -14.92 -28.24
N VAL A 79 -50.19 -14.49 -28.87
CA VAL A 79 -51.35 -15.32 -29.20
C VAL A 79 -51.50 -15.46 -30.71
N ALA A 80 -51.83 -16.66 -31.19
CA ALA A 80 -52.06 -16.95 -32.60
C ALA A 80 -53.46 -17.55 -32.85
N PHE A 81 -54.21 -16.94 -33.76
CA PHE A 81 -55.58 -17.31 -34.12
C PHE A 81 -55.60 -18.14 -35.40
N PHE A 82 -56.24 -19.30 -35.35
CA PHE A 82 -56.35 -20.27 -36.44
C PHE A 82 -57.80 -20.70 -36.67
N GLY A 83 -58.06 -21.30 -37.83
CA GLY A 83 -59.39 -21.69 -38.29
C GLY A 83 -59.60 -21.36 -39.77
N ARG A 84 -60.68 -21.90 -40.34
CA ARG A 84 -60.98 -21.74 -41.76
C ARG A 84 -61.24 -20.28 -42.19
N THR A 85 -61.21 -20.07 -43.49
CA THR A 85 -61.62 -18.80 -44.11
C THR A 85 -63.08 -18.50 -43.74
N SER A 86 -63.40 -17.23 -43.46
CA SER A 86 -64.74 -16.77 -43.06
C SER A 86 -65.31 -17.27 -41.70
N ASN A 87 -64.58 -18.07 -40.91
CA ASN A 87 -64.98 -18.37 -39.51
C ASN A 87 -64.98 -17.13 -38.58
N GLY A 88 -64.42 -16.00 -39.02
CA GLY A 88 -64.44 -14.72 -38.30
C GLY A 88 -63.25 -14.45 -37.38
N LYS A 89 -62.07 -15.05 -37.65
CA LYS A 89 -60.82 -14.82 -36.90
C LYS A 89 -60.51 -13.33 -36.69
N SER A 90 -60.40 -12.57 -37.77
CA SER A 90 -60.14 -11.12 -37.75
C SER A 90 -61.24 -10.33 -37.02
N THR A 91 -62.49 -10.83 -37.04
CA THR A 91 -63.61 -10.26 -36.26
C THR A 91 -63.46 -10.50 -34.75
N VAL A 92 -63.00 -11.69 -34.33
CA VAL A 92 -62.66 -11.98 -32.92
C VAL A 92 -61.54 -11.06 -32.45
N ILE A 93 -60.47 -10.92 -33.23
CA ILE A 93 -59.34 -10.04 -32.92
C ILE A 93 -59.80 -8.58 -32.79
N ASN A 94 -60.57 -8.07 -33.75
CA ASN A 94 -61.16 -6.73 -33.66
C ASN A 94 -62.07 -6.57 -32.43
N ALA A 95 -62.87 -7.58 -32.09
CA ALA A 95 -63.72 -7.55 -30.90
C ALA A 95 -62.89 -7.42 -29.61
N MET A 96 -61.80 -8.19 -29.47
CA MET A 96 -60.86 -8.09 -28.34
C MET A 96 -60.17 -6.72 -28.29
N LEU A 97 -59.66 -6.24 -29.44
CA LEU A 97 -59.01 -4.93 -29.56
C LEU A 97 -59.96 -3.74 -29.36
N ARG A 98 -61.28 -3.98 -29.44
CA ARG A 98 -62.40 -3.01 -29.34
C ARG A 98 -62.50 -1.99 -30.46
N ASP A 99 -61.73 -2.18 -31.52
CA ASP A 99 -61.72 -1.33 -32.71
C ASP A 99 -61.57 -2.22 -33.95
N ARG A 100 -61.95 -1.69 -35.11
CA ARG A 100 -61.65 -2.34 -36.38
C ARG A 100 -60.19 -2.04 -36.71
N VAL A 101 -59.31 -3.00 -36.41
CA VAL A 101 -57.86 -2.91 -36.71
C VAL A 101 -57.53 -3.73 -37.94
N LEU A 102 -58.01 -4.97 -38.01
CA LEU A 102 -57.83 -5.89 -39.14
C LEU A 102 -59.02 -5.81 -40.12
N PRO A 103 -58.82 -6.08 -41.43
CA PRO A 103 -59.91 -6.22 -42.38
C PRO A 103 -60.81 -7.41 -42.02
N SER A 104 -62.10 -7.17 -41.77
CA SER A 104 -63.04 -8.23 -41.37
C SER A 104 -64.42 -8.09 -42.05
N GLY A 105 -64.48 -7.42 -43.21
CA GLY A 105 -65.71 -7.26 -43.99
C GLY A 105 -65.93 -8.40 -44.99
N ILE A 106 -67.15 -8.49 -45.54
CA ILE A 106 -67.51 -9.50 -46.54
C ILE A 106 -66.63 -9.34 -47.79
N GLY A 107 -66.04 -10.42 -48.26
CA GLY A 107 -65.13 -10.43 -49.43
C GLY A 107 -63.67 -10.11 -49.12
N HIS A 108 -63.31 -9.75 -47.89
CA HIS A 108 -61.92 -9.62 -47.48
C HIS A 108 -61.39 -10.96 -46.94
N THR A 109 -60.52 -11.63 -47.70
CA THR A 109 -59.78 -12.81 -47.24
C THR A 109 -58.37 -12.42 -46.79
N THR A 110 -58.03 -12.76 -45.55
CA THR A 110 -56.66 -12.64 -45.04
C THR A 110 -55.79 -13.71 -45.70
N ASN A 111 -55.03 -13.32 -46.72
CA ASN A 111 -54.21 -14.25 -47.51
C ASN A 111 -52.82 -14.52 -46.89
N CYS A 112 -52.31 -13.61 -46.07
CA CYS A 112 -50.98 -13.68 -45.43
C CYS A 112 -51.10 -13.51 -43.89
N PHE A 113 -50.03 -13.75 -43.13
CA PHE A 113 -50.06 -13.57 -41.67
C PHE A 113 -50.05 -12.09 -41.29
N LEU A 114 -50.96 -11.68 -40.40
CA LEU A 114 -51.03 -10.32 -39.87
C LEU A 114 -50.66 -10.34 -38.38
N ARG A 115 -49.59 -9.64 -37.99
CA ARG A 115 -49.10 -9.52 -36.61
C ARG A 115 -49.39 -8.13 -36.09
N VAL A 116 -50.33 -7.99 -35.15
CA VAL A 116 -50.67 -6.72 -34.50
C VAL A 116 -49.81 -6.53 -33.26
N GLU A 117 -49.12 -5.39 -33.18
CA GLU A 117 -48.23 -5.01 -32.06
C GLU A 117 -48.55 -3.59 -31.57
N GLY A 118 -48.34 -3.34 -30.28
CA GLY A 118 -48.45 -2.00 -29.71
C GLY A 118 -47.26 -1.11 -30.08
N THR A 119 -47.51 0.10 -30.57
CA THR A 119 -46.49 1.15 -30.72
C THR A 119 -46.75 2.33 -29.78
N ASP A 120 -45.67 2.98 -29.33
CA ASP A 120 -45.72 4.14 -28.44
C ASP A 120 -46.06 5.46 -29.18
N GLY A 121 -46.07 5.45 -30.51
CA GLY A 121 -46.53 6.57 -31.34
C GLY A 121 -48.05 6.60 -31.54
N ASP A 122 -48.59 7.77 -31.86
CA ASP A 122 -50.04 7.99 -32.02
C ASP A 122 -50.60 7.58 -33.40
N GLU A 123 -49.73 7.34 -34.40
CA GLU A 123 -50.12 6.88 -35.73
C GLU A 123 -49.89 5.38 -35.94
N ALA A 124 -50.85 4.72 -36.61
CA ALA A 124 -50.72 3.32 -37.01
C ALA A 124 -49.92 3.19 -38.32
N TYR A 125 -49.08 2.16 -38.42
CA TYR A 125 -48.27 1.89 -39.61
C TYR A 125 -48.03 0.39 -39.83
N LEU A 126 -47.61 0.05 -41.05
CA LEU A 126 -47.26 -1.30 -41.47
C LEU A 126 -45.78 -1.41 -41.80
N THR A 127 -45.22 -2.60 -41.58
CA THR A 127 -43.94 -3.03 -42.16
C THR A 127 -44.08 -4.45 -42.71
N THR A 128 -43.52 -4.72 -43.88
CA THR A 128 -43.53 -6.06 -44.50
C THR A 128 -42.29 -6.86 -44.11
N GLU A 129 -42.38 -8.18 -44.06
CA GLU A 129 -41.23 -9.04 -43.82
C GLU A 129 -40.14 -8.82 -44.90
N GLY A 130 -38.95 -8.39 -44.49
CA GLY A 130 -37.83 -8.09 -45.39
C GLY A 130 -37.67 -6.62 -45.79
N SER A 131 -38.57 -5.71 -45.40
CA SER A 131 -38.35 -4.25 -45.50
C SER A 131 -38.86 -3.51 -44.25
N ASP A 132 -38.03 -2.60 -43.72
CA ASP A 132 -38.41 -1.67 -42.65
C ASP A 132 -39.17 -0.42 -43.16
N ASP A 133 -39.57 -0.40 -44.44
CA ASP A 133 -40.38 0.67 -45.04
C ASP A 133 -41.73 0.81 -44.31
N ARG A 134 -41.89 1.94 -43.60
CA ARG A 134 -43.10 2.23 -42.82
C ARG A 134 -44.21 2.80 -43.71
N LYS A 135 -45.24 2.00 -43.97
CA LYS A 135 -46.46 2.44 -44.68
C LYS A 135 -47.50 2.92 -43.67
N SER A 136 -47.81 4.22 -43.62
CA SER A 136 -48.83 4.78 -42.70
C SER A 136 -50.23 4.24 -43.03
N VAL A 137 -51.02 3.91 -42.00
CA VAL A 137 -52.40 3.42 -42.11
C VAL A 137 -53.36 4.39 -41.44
N LYS A 138 -54.19 5.08 -42.23
CA LYS A 138 -55.23 5.98 -41.71
C LYS A 138 -56.60 5.32 -41.60
N SER A 139 -56.83 4.18 -42.27
CA SER A 139 -58.07 3.39 -42.13
C SER A 139 -57.89 1.91 -42.49
N VAL A 140 -58.77 1.06 -41.96
CA VAL A 140 -58.84 -0.37 -42.30
C VAL A 140 -59.06 -0.61 -43.80
N ASN A 141 -59.79 0.29 -44.48
CA ASN A 141 -60.03 0.17 -45.91
C ASN A 141 -58.74 0.40 -46.71
N GLN A 142 -57.85 1.28 -46.26
CA GLN A 142 -56.51 1.45 -46.83
C GLN A 142 -55.63 0.22 -46.56
N LEU A 143 -55.69 -0.35 -45.36
CA LEU A 143 -55.01 -1.61 -45.03
C LEU A 143 -55.48 -2.76 -45.93
N ALA A 144 -56.79 -2.96 -46.06
CA ALA A 144 -57.38 -3.99 -46.91
C ALA A 144 -57.00 -3.81 -48.40
N HIS A 145 -57.01 -2.57 -48.89
CA HIS A 145 -56.59 -2.25 -50.25
C HIS A 145 -55.09 -2.46 -50.47
N ALA A 146 -54.23 -2.08 -49.52
CA ALA A 146 -52.79 -2.30 -49.59
C ALA A 146 -52.45 -3.79 -49.66
N LEU A 147 -53.05 -4.60 -48.77
CA LEU A 147 -52.89 -6.07 -48.75
C LEU A 147 -53.42 -6.74 -50.03
N HIS A 148 -54.41 -6.16 -50.71
CA HIS A 148 -54.98 -6.72 -51.95
C HIS A 148 -54.25 -6.30 -53.22
N MET A 149 -53.65 -5.11 -53.26
CA MET A 149 -52.87 -4.60 -54.40
C MET A 149 -51.46 -5.18 -54.48
N GLU A 150 -50.88 -5.55 -53.34
CA GLU A 150 -49.49 -6.00 -53.25
C GLU A 150 -49.35 -7.47 -53.66
N ARG A 151 -49.33 -7.71 -54.98
CA ARG A 151 -49.25 -9.04 -55.64
C ARG A 151 -48.05 -9.92 -55.24
N SER A 152 -47.11 -9.40 -54.46
CA SER A 152 -45.95 -10.10 -53.91
C SER A 152 -46.20 -10.73 -52.53
N LEU A 153 -47.34 -10.47 -51.89
CA LEU A 153 -47.72 -11.10 -50.61
C LEU A 153 -48.24 -12.52 -50.85
N ASP A 154 -47.34 -13.49 -50.82
CA ASP A 154 -47.70 -14.90 -50.74
C ASP A 154 -48.18 -15.28 -49.33
N SER A 155 -48.86 -16.42 -49.24
CA SER A 155 -49.45 -16.99 -48.04
C SER A 155 -48.45 -17.32 -46.91
N GLY A 156 -47.15 -17.36 -47.20
CA GLY A 156 -46.06 -17.49 -46.22
C GLY A 156 -45.44 -16.17 -45.74
N CYS A 157 -45.93 -15.00 -46.19
CA CYS A 157 -45.43 -13.68 -45.79
C CYS A 157 -46.04 -13.19 -44.47
N LEU A 158 -45.25 -12.45 -43.69
CA LEU A 158 -45.71 -11.73 -42.50
C LEU A 158 -45.82 -10.22 -42.75
N VAL A 159 -46.96 -9.63 -42.38
CA VAL A 159 -47.14 -8.18 -42.31
C VAL A 159 -47.32 -7.79 -40.85
N LYS A 160 -46.51 -6.86 -40.35
CA LYS A 160 -46.66 -6.31 -38.99
C LYS A 160 -47.50 -5.04 -39.05
N VAL A 161 -48.54 -4.99 -38.21
CA VAL A 161 -49.45 -3.87 -38.01
C VAL A 161 -49.12 -3.24 -36.65
N PHE A 162 -48.49 -2.08 -36.66
CA PHE A 162 -48.21 -1.32 -35.43
C PHE A 162 -49.39 -0.41 -35.13
N TRP A 163 -49.99 -0.59 -33.95
CA TRP A 163 -51.19 0.14 -33.51
C TRP A 163 -50.94 0.89 -32.19
N PRO A 164 -51.44 2.13 -32.01
CA PRO A 164 -51.14 2.93 -30.83
C PRO A 164 -51.59 2.29 -29.50
N LYS A 165 -50.67 2.16 -28.53
CA LYS A 165 -50.94 1.67 -27.15
C LYS A 165 -51.89 2.58 -26.35
N SER A 166 -52.08 3.82 -26.80
CA SER A 166 -53.08 4.74 -26.27
C SER A 166 -54.51 4.23 -26.51
N ARG A 167 -54.78 3.55 -27.62
CA ARG A 167 -56.12 3.11 -28.05
C ARG A 167 -56.56 1.74 -27.52
N CYS A 168 -55.63 0.83 -27.23
CA CYS A 168 -55.96 -0.53 -26.79
C CYS A 168 -55.14 -0.93 -25.55
N ALA A 169 -55.82 -1.40 -24.50
CA ALA A 169 -55.18 -1.89 -23.28
C ALA A 169 -54.35 -3.17 -23.52
N LEU A 170 -54.88 -4.13 -24.28
CA LEU A 170 -54.19 -5.40 -24.57
C LEU A 170 -52.79 -5.17 -25.19
N LEU A 171 -52.71 -4.26 -26.17
CA LEU A 171 -51.45 -3.93 -26.85
C LEU A 171 -50.50 -3.06 -25.99
N ARG A 172 -51.04 -2.37 -24.97
CA ARG A 172 -50.24 -1.63 -23.98
C ARG A 172 -49.53 -2.59 -23.03
N ASP A 173 -50.19 -3.68 -22.67
CA ASP A 173 -49.72 -4.65 -21.69
C ASP A 173 -48.86 -5.77 -22.35
N ASP A 174 -48.09 -5.41 -23.38
CA ASP A 174 -47.16 -6.29 -24.13
C ASP A 174 -47.80 -7.56 -24.75
N LEU A 175 -49.07 -7.53 -25.16
CA LEU A 175 -49.67 -8.58 -26.01
C LEU A 175 -49.44 -8.33 -27.50
N VAL A 176 -48.94 -9.36 -28.20
CA VAL A 176 -48.85 -9.45 -29.65
C VAL A 176 -49.87 -10.47 -30.16
N ILE A 177 -50.67 -10.06 -31.15
CA ILE A 177 -51.74 -10.88 -31.73
C ILE A 177 -51.37 -11.25 -33.17
N MET A 178 -51.52 -12.53 -33.52
CA MET A 178 -51.30 -13.04 -34.88
C MET A 178 -52.59 -13.60 -35.47
N ASP A 179 -53.04 -13.03 -36.58
CA ASP A 179 -54.10 -13.59 -37.44
C ASP A 179 -53.45 -14.45 -38.54
N SER A 180 -53.93 -15.68 -38.71
CA SER A 180 -53.45 -16.58 -39.76
C SER A 180 -54.30 -16.48 -41.03
N PRO A 181 -53.77 -16.91 -42.19
CA PRO A 181 -54.61 -17.29 -43.32
C PRO A 181 -55.61 -18.40 -42.96
N GLY A 182 -56.58 -18.67 -43.82
CA GLY A 182 -57.48 -19.81 -43.66
C GLY A 182 -56.73 -21.14 -43.65
N THR A 183 -57.02 -22.01 -42.68
CA THR A 183 -56.46 -23.38 -42.62
C THR A 183 -56.88 -24.28 -43.77
N ASP A 184 -57.83 -23.82 -44.61
CA ASP A 184 -58.30 -24.44 -45.83
C ASP A 184 -57.61 -23.92 -47.12
N VAL A 185 -56.69 -22.95 -47.02
CA VAL A 185 -56.08 -22.29 -48.19
C VAL A 185 -54.80 -22.99 -48.66
N THR A 186 -54.01 -23.61 -47.78
CA THR A 186 -52.71 -24.22 -48.14
C THR A 186 -52.45 -25.56 -47.44
N SER A 187 -51.60 -26.38 -48.05
CA SER A 187 -51.10 -27.64 -47.47
C SER A 187 -49.77 -27.48 -46.72
N TYR A 188 -49.09 -26.33 -46.84
CA TYR A 188 -47.74 -26.07 -46.29
C TYR A 188 -47.73 -25.66 -44.80
N LEU A 189 -48.64 -26.24 -44.02
CA LEU A 189 -48.90 -25.87 -42.63
C LEU A 189 -47.67 -26.01 -41.71
N ASP A 190 -46.76 -26.94 -42.00
CA ASP A 190 -45.55 -27.17 -41.18
C ASP A 190 -44.60 -25.97 -41.21
N SER A 191 -44.40 -25.37 -42.40
CA SER A 191 -43.56 -24.19 -42.56
C SER A 191 -44.10 -22.98 -41.80
N TRP A 192 -45.43 -22.86 -41.68
CA TRP A 192 -46.07 -21.81 -40.90
C TRP A 192 -45.87 -22.01 -39.40
N ILE A 193 -45.95 -23.26 -38.92
CA ILE A 193 -45.71 -23.59 -37.52
C ILE A 193 -44.27 -23.25 -37.15
N ASP A 194 -43.30 -23.75 -37.92
CA ASP A 194 -41.87 -23.58 -37.65
C ASP A 194 -41.44 -22.09 -37.73
N LYS A 195 -41.99 -21.31 -38.67
CA LYS A 195 -41.62 -19.90 -38.89
C LYS A 195 -42.32 -18.91 -37.95
N PHE A 196 -43.59 -19.17 -37.59
CA PHE A 196 -44.45 -18.17 -36.95
C PHE A 196 -45.11 -18.60 -35.64
N CYS A 197 -45.04 -19.87 -35.23
CA CYS A 197 -45.85 -20.39 -34.12
C CYS A 197 -45.04 -20.95 -32.94
N LEU A 198 -43.78 -21.34 -33.12
CA LEU A 198 -42.95 -21.93 -32.04
C LEU A 198 -42.76 -21.01 -30.82
N ASP A 199 -42.92 -19.70 -31.00
CA ASP A 199 -42.81 -18.66 -29.97
C ASP A 199 -44.18 -18.20 -29.42
N ALA A 200 -45.30 -18.78 -29.87
CA ALA A 200 -46.64 -18.45 -29.37
C ALA A 200 -46.92 -19.11 -28.01
N ASP A 201 -47.46 -18.34 -27.07
CA ASP A 201 -47.79 -18.80 -25.71
C ASP A 201 -49.18 -19.45 -25.65
N VAL A 202 -50.10 -18.97 -26.49
CA VAL A 202 -51.49 -19.45 -26.60
C VAL A 202 -51.94 -19.51 -28.06
N PHE A 203 -52.71 -20.55 -28.37
CA PHE A 203 -53.36 -20.77 -29.65
C PHE A 203 -54.88 -20.69 -29.48
N VAL A 204 -55.57 -20.04 -30.42
CA VAL A 204 -57.03 -19.92 -30.43
C VAL A 204 -57.59 -20.48 -31.74
N LEU A 205 -58.33 -21.58 -31.66
CA LEU A 205 -59.08 -22.14 -32.77
C LEU A 205 -60.45 -21.46 -32.85
N VAL A 206 -60.69 -20.68 -33.89
CA VAL A 206 -61.99 -20.07 -34.20
C VAL A 206 -62.74 -20.98 -35.16
N GLY A 207 -63.65 -21.80 -34.63
CA GLY A 207 -64.56 -22.64 -35.39
C GLY A 207 -65.87 -21.90 -35.71
N ASN A 208 -66.49 -22.18 -36.86
CA ASN A 208 -67.85 -21.71 -37.15
C ASN A 208 -68.87 -22.62 -36.44
N ALA A 209 -69.70 -22.06 -35.56
CA ALA A 209 -70.69 -22.82 -34.79
C ALA A 209 -71.91 -23.28 -35.61
N GLU A 210 -72.11 -22.74 -36.82
CA GLU A 210 -73.05 -23.26 -37.84
C GLU A 210 -72.59 -24.64 -38.39
N SER A 211 -71.40 -25.12 -38.00
CA SER A 211 -70.77 -26.33 -38.53
C SER A 211 -69.95 -27.07 -37.48
N THR A 212 -69.69 -28.37 -37.70
CA THR A 212 -68.81 -29.14 -36.84
C THR A 212 -67.32 -28.81 -37.08
N LEU A 213 -66.47 -29.07 -36.08
CA LEU A 213 -65.01 -28.97 -36.22
C LEU A 213 -64.52 -29.83 -37.38
N MET A 214 -63.82 -29.21 -38.33
CA MET A 214 -63.41 -29.86 -39.57
C MET A 214 -62.08 -30.62 -39.38
N ASN A 215 -61.92 -31.73 -40.11
CA ASN A 215 -60.69 -32.54 -40.05
C ASN A 215 -59.43 -31.75 -40.43
N THR A 216 -59.53 -30.72 -41.28
CA THR A 216 -58.41 -29.83 -41.62
C THR A 216 -57.96 -28.95 -40.44
N GLU A 217 -58.92 -28.45 -39.66
CA GLU A 217 -58.65 -27.68 -38.44
C GLU A 217 -58.04 -28.58 -37.37
N LYS A 218 -58.57 -29.80 -37.19
CA LYS A 218 -57.99 -30.81 -36.30
C LYS A 218 -56.56 -31.17 -36.68
N LEU A 219 -56.32 -31.48 -37.96
CA LEU A 219 -55.00 -31.87 -38.48
C LEU A 219 -53.92 -30.80 -38.24
N PHE A 220 -54.27 -29.52 -38.38
CA PHE A 220 -53.37 -28.42 -38.03
C PHE A 220 -52.94 -28.49 -36.56
N PHE A 221 -53.89 -28.67 -35.64
CA PHE A 221 -53.60 -28.72 -34.20
C PHE A 221 -52.90 -30.02 -33.76
N HIS A 222 -53.08 -31.14 -34.45
CA HIS A 222 -52.23 -32.32 -34.28
C HIS A 222 -50.76 -31.97 -34.60
N LYS A 223 -50.48 -31.33 -35.73
CA LYS A 223 -49.12 -30.88 -36.10
C LYS A 223 -48.53 -29.88 -35.10
N VAL A 224 -49.33 -28.96 -34.56
CA VAL A 224 -48.90 -28.07 -33.47
C VAL A 224 -48.54 -28.86 -32.22
N SER A 225 -49.33 -29.88 -31.84
CA SER A 225 -49.06 -30.73 -30.67
C SER A 225 -47.88 -31.70 -30.87
N GLU A 226 -47.52 -32.04 -32.12
CA GLU A 226 -46.29 -32.78 -32.45
C GLU A 226 -45.03 -31.91 -32.33
N ARG A 227 -45.16 -30.59 -32.59
CA ARG A 227 -44.05 -29.63 -32.55
C ARG A 227 -43.83 -28.97 -31.19
N ILE A 228 -44.90 -28.75 -30.44
CA ILE A 228 -44.88 -28.04 -29.15
C ILE A 228 -45.36 -28.99 -28.06
N SER A 229 -44.60 -29.10 -26.96
CA SER A 229 -45.01 -29.91 -25.81
C SER A 229 -46.14 -29.21 -25.05
N LYS A 230 -47.34 -29.82 -25.08
CA LYS A 230 -48.56 -29.32 -24.42
C LYS A 230 -48.91 -27.86 -24.78
N PRO A 231 -49.24 -27.56 -26.06
CA PRO A 231 -49.65 -26.22 -26.46
C PRO A 231 -50.95 -25.80 -25.76
N ASN A 232 -51.03 -24.52 -25.40
CA ASN A 232 -52.21 -23.96 -24.74
C ASN A 232 -53.26 -23.59 -25.78
N ILE A 233 -54.26 -24.44 -25.94
CA ILE A 233 -55.30 -24.29 -26.97
C ILE A 233 -56.63 -23.85 -26.33
N PHE A 234 -57.22 -22.81 -26.88
CA PHE A 234 -58.61 -22.40 -26.68
C PHE A 234 -59.44 -22.66 -27.93
N ILE A 235 -60.72 -22.99 -27.78
CA ILE A 235 -61.66 -23.19 -28.88
C ILE A 235 -62.81 -22.18 -28.74
N LEU A 236 -62.98 -21.35 -29.75
CA LEU A 236 -64.07 -20.39 -29.89
C LEU A 236 -65.03 -20.88 -30.97
N HIS A 237 -66.21 -21.35 -30.57
CA HIS A 237 -67.33 -21.54 -31.48
C HIS A 237 -67.97 -20.16 -31.73
N ASN A 238 -67.51 -19.51 -32.80
CA ASN A 238 -67.97 -18.20 -33.23
C ASN A 238 -69.23 -18.31 -34.11
N ARG A 239 -69.96 -17.21 -34.27
CA ARG A 239 -71.24 -17.11 -34.99
C ARG A 239 -72.40 -17.83 -34.27
N TRP A 240 -72.33 -17.94 -32.94
CA TRP A 240 -73.42 -18.49 -32.11
C TRP A 240 -74.67 -17.59 -32.04
N ASP A 241 -74.69 -16.46 -32.74
CA ASP A 241 -75.90 -15.70 -33.08
C ASP A 241 -76.74 -16.39 -34.16
N ALA A 242 -76.15 -17.23 -35.02
CA ALA A 242 -76.85 -17.91 -36.11
C ALA A 242 -77.92 -18.89 -35.60
N SER A 243 -77.63 -19.65 -34.54
CA SER A 243 -78.54 -20.66 -33.97
C SER A 243 -79.79 -20.07 -33.31
N ALA A 244 -79.82 -18.76 -33.05
CA ALA A 244 -81.02 -18.06 -32.56
C ALA A 244 -82.01 -17.67 -33.68
N TRP A 245 -81.64 -17.85 -34.96
CA TRP A 245 -82.52 -17.56 -36.11
C TRP A 245 -83.29 -18.78 -36.62
N GLU A 246 -83.03 -19.99 -36.09
CA GLU A 246 -83.68 -21.23 -36.52
C GLU A 246 -84.72 -21.66 -35.47
N PRO A 247 -86.01 -21.29 -35.60
CA PRO A 247 -87.00 -21.47 -34.55
C PRO A 247 -87.32 -22.94 -34.21
N GLU A 248 -87.10 -23.87 -35.15
CA GLU A 248 -87.25 -25.32 -34.89
C GLU A 248 -86.19 -25.85 -33.92
N TYR A 249 -85.02 -25.20 -33.82
CA TYR A 249 -83.92 -25.63 -32.96
C TYR A 249 -83.88 -24.95 -31.60
N ILE A 250 -84.81 -24.05 -31.23
CA ILE A 250 -84.76 -23.34 -29.94
C ILE A 250 -84.81 -24.32 -28.75
N ASP A 251 -85.67 -25.35 -28.82
CA ASP A 251 -85.77 -26.40 -27.81
C ASP A 251 -84.59 -27.41 -27.86
N GLU A 252 -83.95 -27.57 -29.02
CA GLU A 252 -82.78 -28.46 -29.23
C GLU A 252 -81.43 -27.75 -29.02
N LEU A 253 -81.40 -26.42 -28.90
CA LEU A 253 -80.21 -25.59 -28.77
C LEU A 253 -79.28 -26.01 -27.60
N PRO A 254 -79.80 -26.46 -26.43
CA PRO A 254 -78.97 -27.04 -25.38
C PRO A 254 -78.30 -28.36 -25.79
N GLN A 255 -78.97 -29.18 -26.60
CA GLN A 255 -78.44 -30.44 -27.11
C GLN A 255 -77.35 -30.19 -28.16
N VAL A 256 -77.56 -29.23 -29.07
CA VAL A 256 -76.55 -28.80 -30.05
C VAL A 256 -75.32 -28.25 -29.32
N ARG A 257 -75.49 -27.31 -28.37
CA ARG A 257 -74.38 -26.77 -27.56
C ARG A 257 -73.61 -27.88 -26.84
N LYS A 258 -74.33 -28.85 -26.25
CA LYS A 258 -73.71 -30.01 -25.59
C LYS A 258 -72.93 -30.88 -26.60
N GLN A 259 -73.50 -31.17 -27.77
CA GLN A 259 -72.84 -31.96 -28.80
C GLN A 259 -71.54 -31.30 -29.32
N HIS A 260 -71.52 -29.97 -29.46
CA HIS A 260 -70.31 -29.23 -29.79
C HIS A 260 -69.29 -29.23 -28.64
N MET A 261 -69.75 -29.07 -27.39
CA MET A 261 -68.89 -29.14 -26.20
C MET A 261 -68.23 -30.52 -26.08
N ASP A 262 -69.01 -31.60 -26.11
CA ASP A 262 -68.53 -32.99 -25.96
C ASP A 262 -67.49 -33.34 -27.04
N ARG A 263 -67.73 -32.93 -28.30
CA ARG A 263 -66.74 -33.08 -29.40
C ARG A 263 -65.45 -32.29 -29.15
N CYS A 264 -65.54 -31.07 -28.63
CA CYS A 264 -64.36 -30.25 -28.33
C CYS A 264 -63.57 -30.80 -27.12
N VAL A 265 -64.26 -31.34 -26.11
CA VAL A 265 -63.63 -32.00 -24.96
C VAL A 265 -62.92 -33.27 -25.41
N SER A 266 -63.56 -34.13 -26.20
CA SER A 266 -62.93 -35.31 -26.81
C SER A 266 -61.68 -34.91 -27.63
N PHE A 267 -61.77 -33.85 -28.43
CA PHE A 267 -60.63 -33.35 -29.19
C PHE A 267 -59.44 -32.89 -28.32
N LEU A 268 -59.68 -32.08 -27.27
CA LEU A 268 -58.61 -31.58 -26.40
C LEU A 268 -58.02 -32.65 -25.46
N VAL A 269 -58.84 -33.60 -24.99
CA VAL A 269 -58.49 -34.57 -23.95
C VAL A 269 -58.05 -35.92 -24.52
N GLU A 270 -58.78 -36.47 -25.50
CA GLU A 270 -58.57 -37.82 -26.03
C GLU A 270 -57.65 -37.81 -27.25
N GLU A 271 -57.91 -36.91 -28.21
CA GLU A 271 -57.17 -36.79 -29.48
C GLU A 271 -55.82 -36.06 -29.29
N LEU A 272 -55.84 -34.84 -28.73
CA LEU A 272 -54.62 -34.03 -28.54
C LEU A 272 -53.90 -34.29 -27.20
N ARG A 273 -54.62 -34.76 -26.16
CA ARG A 273 -54.07 -35.06 -24.82
C ARG A 273 -53.34 -33.89 -24.15
N VAL A 274 -53.78 -32.67 -24.44
CA VAL A 274 -53.16 -31.43 -23.95
C VAL A 274 -53.71 -30.96 -22.60
N VAL A 275 -54.94 -31.33 -22.26
CA VAL A 275 -55.70 -30.77 -21.13
C VAL A 275 -56.41 -31.90 -20.35
N ARG A 276 -56.60 -31.73 -19.03
CA ARG A 276 -57.38 -32.65 -18.19
C ARG A 276 -58.88 -32.50 -18.45
N GLN A 277 -59.66 -33.57 -18.25
CA GLN A 277 -61.11 -33.55 -18.52
C GLN A 277 -61.88 -32.47 -17.73
N GLU A 278 -61.43 -32.17 -16.51
CA GLU A 278 -61.99 -31.13 -15.64
C GLU A 278 -61.71 -29.69 -16.13
N GLU A 279 -60.56 -29.49 -16.80
CA GLU A 279 -60.13 -28.18 -17.30
C GLU A 279 -60.67 -27.87 -18.71
N ALA A 280 -60.98 -28.90 -19.51
CA ALA A 280 -61.35 -28.73 -20.91
C ALA A 280 -62.57 -27.81 -21.15
N PRO A 281 -63.67 -27.89 -20.36
CA PRO A 281 -64.80 -26.95 -20.48
C PRO A 281 -64.41 -25.48 -20.22
N GLY A 282 -63.34 -25.24 -19.46
CA GLY A 282 -62.82 -23.89 -19.21
C GLY A 282 -62.05 -23.28 -20.39
N ARG A 283 -61.81 -24.04 -21.47
CA ARG A 283 -61.11 -23.58 -22.67
C ARG A 283 -61.99 -23.50 -23.93
N ILE A 284 -63.28 -23.81 -23.81
CA ILE A 284 -64.23 -23.90 -24.92
C ILE A 284 -65.37 -22.89 -24.69
N PHE A 285 -65.59 -21.98 -25.63
CA PHE A 285 -66.58 -20.89 -25.48
C PHE A 285 -67.47 -20.72 -26.73
N PHE A 286 -68.73 -20.34 -26.51
CA PHE A 286 -69.74 -20.15 -27.56
C PHE A 286 -70.10 -18.66 -27.69
N VAL A 287 -69.68 -18.02 -28.79
CA VAL A 287 -69.61 -16.56 -28.88
C VAL A 287 -70.15 -16.01 -30.21
N SER A 288 -70.53 -14.73 -30.22
CA SER A 288 -70.68 -13.95 -31.45
C SER A 288 -69.74 -12.75 -31.43
N ALA A 289 -68.61 -12.87 -32.13
CA ALA A 289 -67.65 -11.77 -32.25
C ALA A 289 -68.24 -10.54 -32.97
N LYS A 290 -69.22 -10.75 -33.86
CA LYS A 290 -69.86 -9.67 -34.63
C LYS A 290 -70.75 -8.79 -33.73
N GLU A 291 -71.54 -9.40 -32.85
CA GLU A 291 -72.33 -8.68 -31.86
C GLU A 291 -71.44 -7.93 -30.87
N VAL A 292 -70.42 -8.60 -30.33
CA VAL A 292 -69.48 -8.03 -29.36
C VAL A 292 -68.71 -6.83 -29.94
N LEU A 293 -68.17 -6.95 -31.16
CA LEU A 293 -67.50 -5.85 -31.85
C LEU A 293 -68.46 -4.68 -32.09
N SER A 294 -69.68 -4.94 -32.57
CA SER A 294 -70.66 -3.88 -32.86
C SER A 294 -71.07 -3.14 -31.59
N SER A 295 -71.35 -3.88 -30.51
CA SER A 295 -71.67 -3.32 -29.20
C SER A 295 -70.54 -2.43 -28.67
N ARG A 296 -69.29 -2.91 -28.70
CA ARG A 296 -68.11 -2.13 -28.27
C ARG A 296 -67.90 -0.85 -29.09
N MET A 297 -68.08 -0.92 -30.41
CA MET A 297 -68.00 0.26 -31.29
C MET A 297 -69.10 1.29 -30.97
N HIS A 298 -70.34 0.85 -30.72
CA HIS A 298 -71.42 1.72 -30.30
C HIS A 298 -71.12 2.39 -28.95
N CYS A 299 -70.60 1.66 -27.97
CA CYS A 299 -70.25 2.23 -26.68
C CYS A 299 -69.07 3.21 -26.73
N ALA A 300 -68.07 2.94 -27.56
CA ALA A 300 -66.98 3.90 -27.83
C ALA A 300 -67.50 5.21 -28.45
N GLN A 301 -68.67 5.17 -29.11
CA GLN A 301 -69.37 6.33 -29.68
C GLN A 301 -70.46 6.92 -28.74
N GLY A 302 -70.57 6.42 -27.50
CA GLY A 302 -71.56 6.88 -26.52
C GLY A 302 -72.99 6.35 -26.73
N MET A 303 -73.18 5.35 -27.58
CA MET A 303 -74.46 4.68 -27.82
C MET A 303 -74.64 3.45 -26.90
N PRO A 304 -75.88 3.01 -26.61
CA PRO A 304 -76.14 1.89 -25.70
C PRO A 304 -75.63 0.54 -26.24
N GLU A 305 -75.17 -0.33 -25.33
CA GLU A 305 -74.61 -1.67 -25.63
C GLU A 305 -75.54 -2.55 -26.48
N THR A 306 -76.86 -2.38 -26.32
CA THR A 306 -77.90 -3.12 -27.04
C THR A 306 -77.95 -2.82 -28.54
N GLY A 307 -77.36 -1.73 -29.02
CA GLY A 307 -77.28 -1.41 -30.46
C GLY A 307 -76.46 -2.42 -31.28
N GLY A 308 -75.67 -3.27 -30.63
CA GLY A 308 -74.91 -4.35 -31.26
C GLY A 308 -75.59 -5.73 -31.28
N ALA A 309 -76.77 -5.88 -30.69
CA ALA A 309 -77.48 -7.16 -30.66
C ALA A 309 -78.01 -7.54 -32.05
N LEU A 310 -77.74 -8.77 -32.49
CA LEU A 310 -78.27 -9.31 -33.75
C LEU A 310 -79.47 -10.22 -33.47
N ALA A 311 -79.42 -11.05 -32.44
CA ALA A 311 -80.49 -11.98 -32.07
C ALA A 311 -80.76 -12.00 -30.56
N GLU A 312 -81.85 -12.63 -30.14
CA GLU A 312 -82.14 -12.88 -28.72
C GLU A 312 -80.98 -13.66 -28.04
N GLY A 313 -80.84 -13.50 -26.73
CA GLY A 313 -79.70 -14.08 -25.98
C GLY A 313 -78.38 -13.31 -26.07
N PHE A 314 -78.33 -12.13 -26.70
CA PHE A 314 -77.13 -11.29 -26.84
C PHE A 314 -76.33 -11.14 -25.52
N HIS A 315 -77.00 -10.85 -24.41
CA HIS A 315 -76.35 -10.66 -23.10
C HIS A 315 -75.61 -11.91 -22.61
N GLU A 316 -76.06 -13.12 -22.95
CA GLU A 316 -75.38 -14.35 -22.58
C GLU A 316 -74.12 -14.57 -23.42
N ARG A 317 -74.22 -14.35 -24.75
CA ARG A 317 -73.07 -14.42 -25.67
C ARG A 317 -72.01 -13.36 -25.33
N LEU A 318 -72.42 -12.16 -24.91
CA LEU A 318 -71.53 -11.11 -24.44
C LEU A 318 -70.82 -11.50 -23.13
N ARG A 319 -71.53 -12.08 -22.15
CA ARG A 319 -70.92 -12.60 -20.91
C ARG A 319 -69.95 -13.74 -21.18
N GLU A 320 -70.29 -14.67 -22.08
CA GLU A 320 -69.40 -15.78 -22.45
C GLU A 320 -68.11 -15.26 -23.11
N PHE A 321 -68.20 -14.23 -23.98
CA PHE A 321 -67.02 -13.60 -24.56
C PHE A 321 -66.17 -12.86 -23.52
N GLN A 322 -66.79 -12.16 -22.56
CA GLN A 322 -66.06 -11.51 -21.46
C GLN A 322 -65.40 -12.55 -20.53
N ARG A 323 -66.03 -13.71 -20.33
CA ARG A 323 -65.45 -14.85 -19.59
C ARG A 323 -64.26 -15.43 -20.34
N PHE A 324 -64.37 -15.63 -21.66
CA PHE A 324 -63.25 -16.00 -22.51
C PHE A 324 -62.08 -15.03 -22.37
N GLU A 325 -62.30 -13.72 -22.56
CA GLU A 325 -61.23 -12.71 -22.43
C GLU A 325 -60.55 -12.79 -21.07
N ARG A 326 -61.31 -12.87 -19.98
CA ARG A 326 -60.74 -12.96 -18.63
C ARG A 326 -59.90 -14.22 -18.43
N THR A 327 -60.45 -15.39 -18.77
CA THR A 327 -59.72 -16.67 -18.64
C THR A 327 -58.51 -16.72 -19.57
N PHE A 328 -58.59 -16.11 -20.75
CA PHE A 328 -57.47 -15.95 -21.68
C PHE A 328 -56.38 -15.03 -21.09
N GLU A 329 -56.73 -13.85 -20.57
CA GLU A 329 -55.80 -12.88 -19.97
C GLU A 329 -55.10 -13.46 -18.73
N GLU A 330 -55.84 -14.17 -17.87
CA GLU A 330 -55.28 -14.88 -16.70
C GLU A 330 -54.33 -16.01 -17.15
N PHE A 331 -54.73 -16.82 -18.13
CA PHE A 331 -53.94 -17.97 -18.57
C PHE A 331 -52.66 -17.56 -19.33
N ILE A 332 -52.76 -16.59 -20.26
CA ILE A 332 -51.61 -16.17 -21.08
C ILE A 332 -50.55 -15.46 -20.23
N SER A 333 -50.93 -14.65 -19.24
CA SER A 333 -49.96 -13.93 -18.43
C SER A 333 -49.12 -14.90 -17.59
N HIS A 334 -49.73 -15.88 -16.93
CA HIS A 334 -49.00 -16.92 -16.19
C HIS A 334 -48.16 -17.82 -17.11
N SER A 335 -48.72 -18.30 -18.23
CA SER A 335 -48.00 -19.20 -19.14
C SER A 335 -46.80 -18.51 -19.81
N ALA A 336 -46.96 -17.25 -20.24
CA ALA A 336 -45.88 -16.47 -20.81
C ALA A 336 -44.81 -16.12 -19.76
N VAL A 337 -45.18 -15.73 -18.54
CA VAL A 337 -44.19 -15.49 -17.46
C VAL A 337 -43.30 -16.72 -17.26
N LYS A 338 -43.89 -17.91 -17.17
CA LYS A 338 -43.14 -19.16 -17.01
C LYS A 338 -42.24 -19.47 -18.22
N THR A 339 -42.84 -19.64 -19.40
CA THR A 339 -42.08 -20.03 -20.61
C THR A 339 -41.06 -18.98 -21.05
N LYS A 340 -41.33 -17.68 -20.84
CA LYS A 340 -40.44 -16.58 -21.25
C LYS A 340 -39.37 -16.23 -20.22
N PHE A 341 -39.53 -16.49 -18.91
CA PHE A 341 -38.55 -16.07 -17.90
C PHE A 341 -37.84 -17.20 -17.15
N GLU A 342 -38.45 -18.39 -16.97
CA GLU A 342 -37.88 -19.49 -16.16
C GLU A 342 -36.43 -19.87 -16.54
N GLN A 343 -36.17 -20.06 -17.84
CA GLN A 343 -34.83 -20.40 -18.33
C GLN A 343 -33.80 -19.30 -18.07
N HIS A 344 -34.20 -18.03 -18.17
CA HIS A 344 -33.31 -16.88 -17.98
C HIS A 344 -33.04 -16.62 -16.51
N THR A 345 -34.05 -16.75 -15.64
CA THR A 345 -33.88 -16.71 -14.18
C THR A 345 -32.92 -17.80 -13.72
N ARG A 346 -33.08 -19.04 -14.21
CA ARG A 346 -32.14 -20.14 -13.92
C ARG A 346 -30.73 -19.87 -14.46
N ARG A 347 -30.60 -19.25 -15.64
CA ARG A 347 -29.30 -18.91 -16.23
C ARG A 347 -28.60 -17.76 -15.50
N ALA A 348 -29.35 -16.77 -15.03
CA ALA A 348 -28.84 -15.70 -14.16
C ALA A 348 -28.28 -16.29 -12.86
N TRP A 349 -29.05 -17.17 -12.20
CA TRP A 349 -28.62 -17.83 -10.96
C TRP A 349 -27.29 -18.60 -11.14
N GLN A 350 -27.15 -19.38 -12.21
CA GLN A 350 -25.87 -20.06 -12.55
C GLN A 350 -24.70 -19.09 -12.78
N ILE A 351 -24.96 -17.91 -13.34
CA ILE A 351 -23.91 -16.91 -13.59
C ILE A 351 -23.52 -16.21 -12.27
N THR A 352 -24.49 -15.90 -11.41
CA THR A 352 -24.24 -15.36 -10.06
C THR A 352 -23.43 -16.35 -9.22
N GLU A 353 -23.80 -17.64 -9.22
CA GLU A 353 -23.08 -18.71 -8.52
C GLU A 353 -21.63 -18.85 -9.00
N ALA A 354 -21.39 -18.84 -10.33
CA ALA A 354 -20.04 -18.92 -10.89
C ALA A 354 -19.17 -17.72 -10.48
N ILE A 355 -19.70 -16.49 -10.56
CA ILE A 355 -18.96 -15.29 -10.16
C ILE A 355 -18.69 -15.29 -8.65
N LYS A 356 -19.67 -15.71 -7.84
CA LYS A 356 -19.54 -15.88 -6.39
C LYS A 356 -18.43 -16.88 -6.04
N ALA A 357 -18.34 -18.01 -6.74
CA ALA A 357 -17.28 -18.98 -6.58
C ALA A 357 -15.88 -18.40 -6.92
N VAL A 358 -15.77 -17.59 -7.98
CA VAL A 358 -14.53 -16.85 -8.30
C VAL A 358 -14.16 -15.86 -7.20
N MET A 359 -15.13 -15.11 -6.66
CA MET A 359 -14.88 -14.19 -5.53
C MET A 359 -14.42 -14.93 -4.28
N ASP A 360 -15.02 -16.09 -3.96
CA ASP A 360 -14.61 -16.94 -2.85
C ASP A 360 -13.18 -17.48 -3.04
N ALA A 361 -12.82 -17.95 -4.24
CA ALA A 361 -11.46 -18.39 -4.56
C ALA A 361 -10.43 -17.26 -4.34
N ILE A 362 -10.72 -16.04 -4.80
CA ILE A 362 -9.87 -14.85 -4.59
C ILE A 362 -9.77 -14.49 -3.10
N ASN A 363 -10.86 -14.61 -2.33
CA ASN A 363 -10.84 -14.37 -0.88
C ASN A 363 -10.04 -15.43 -0.11
N ILE A 364 -10.03 -16.69 -0.55
CA ILE A 364 -9.21 -17.76 0.02
C ILE A 364 -7.73 -17.53 -0.33
N ALA A 365 -7.39 -17.35 -1.61
CA ALA A 365 -6.01 -17.13 -2.05
C ALA A 365 -5.39 -15.87 -1.40
N SER A 366 -6.15 -14.77 -1.28
CA SER A 366 -5.69 -13.58 -0.56
C SER A 366 -5.57 -13.79 0.96
N ALA A 367 -6.31 -14.73 1.57
CA ALA A 367 -6.13 -15.10 2.98
C ALA A 367 -4.83 -15.88 3.20
N GLU A 368 -4.59 -16.92 2.40
CA GLU A 368 -3.37 -17.72 2.46
C GLU A 368 -2.13 -16.85 2.24
N ARG A 369 -2.16 -15.99 1.20
CA ARG A 369 -1.05 -15.08 0.91
C ARG A 369 -0.84 -14.00 1.97
N LYS A 370 -1.91 -13.60 2.67
CA LYS A 370 -1.83 -12.69 3.82
C LYS A 370 -1.15 -13.37 5.02
N ILE A 371 -1.48 -14.63 5.30
CA ILE A 371 -0.86 -15.39 6.40
C ILE A 371 0.65 -15.53 6.13
N PHE A 372 1.05 -16.00 4.95
CA PHE A 372 2.46 -16.09 4.56
C PHE A 372 3.19 -14.73 4.67
N SER A 373 2.56 -13.63 4.23
CA SER A 373 3.16 -12.29 4.32
C SER A 373 3.26 -11.78 5.77
N LEU A 374 2.37 -12.23 6.67
CA LEU A 374 2.42 -11.92 8.10
C LEU A 374 3.54 -12.68 8.81
N GLU A 375 3.72 -13.96 8.47
CA GLU A 375 4.79 -14.82 8.98
C GLU A 375 6.17 -14.26 8.60
N ASP A 376 6.43 -14.01 7.30
CA ASP A 376 7.70 -13.41 6.84
C ASP A 376 7.95 -12.02 7.49
N ARG A 377 6.91 -11.19 7.65
CA ARG A 377 7.06 -9.89 8.31
C ARG A 377 7.47 -10.04 9.78
N GLU A 378 6.96 -11.04 10.49
CA GLU A 378 7.34 -11.31 11.87
C GLU A 378 8.77 -11.89 11.95
N ASP A 379 9.14 -12.80 11.05
CA ASP A 379 10.52 -13.31 10.90
C ASP A 379 11.53 -12.18 10.65
N GLN A 380 11.24 -11.24 9.73
CA GLN A 380 12.10 -10.08 9.49
C GLN A 380 12.19 -9.15 10.72
N LYS A 381 11.11 -9.02 11.48
CA LYS A 381 11.04 -8.18 12.69
C LYS A 381 11.84 -8.80 13.84
N ASP A 382 11.71 -10.10 14.07
CA ASP A 382 12.49 -10.84 15.05
C ASP A 382 13.99 -10.84 14.68
N ARG A 383 14.30 -10.93 13.38
CA ARG A 383 15.67 -10.76 12.87
C ARG A 383 16.22 -9.36 13.16
N LEU A 384 15.42 -8.31 12.97
CA LEU A 384 15.80 -6.92 13.26
C LEU A 384 16.03 -6.70 14.77
N GLU A 385 15.14 -7.22 15.63
CA GLU A 385 15.30 -7.13 17.09
C GLU A 385 16.54 -7.91 17.57
N PHE A 386 16.81 -9.08 16.98
CA PHE A 386 18.04 -9.83 17.24
C PHE A 386 19.30 -9.04 16.86
N VAL A 387 19.35 -8.44 15.66
CA VAL A 387 20.51 -7.64 15.21
C VAL A 387 20.75 -6.45 16.15
N ARG A 388 19.70 -5.70 16.50
CA ARG A 388 19.74 -4.59 17.47
C ARG A 388 20.26 -5.03 18.84
N GLY A 389 19.73 -6.13 19.36
CA GLY A 389 20.13 -6.69 20.65
C GLY A 389 21.60 -7.10 20.69
N GLN A 390 22.12 -7.68 19.60
CA GLN A 390 23.54 -8.04 19.50
C GLN A 390 24.45 -6.83 19.28
N LEU A 391 24.05 -5.87 18.44
CA LEU A 391 24.82 -4.64 18.18
C LEU A 391 25.00 -3.82 19.46
N ASN A 392 23.96 -3.68 20.29
CA ASN A 392 24.03 -3.00 21.58
C ASN A 392 25.00 -3.71 22.56
N ARG A 393 24.90 -5.04 22.68
CA ARG A 393 25.83 -5.83 23.52
C ARG A 393 27.27 -5.74 23.05
N LEU A 394 27.49 -5.77 21.74
CA LEU A 394 28.82 -5.64 21.15
C LEU A 394 29.39 -4.24 21.35
N THR A 395 28.57 -3.19 21.26
CA THR A 395 28.97 -1.80 21.48
C THR A 395 29.56 -1.59 22.86
N GLU A 396 28.89 -2.07 23.92
CA GLU A 396 29.44 -1.96 25.28
C GLU A 396 30.70 -2.84 25.47
N ASN A 397 30.72 -4.07 24.93
CA ASN A 397 31.88 -4.95 25.01
C ASN A 397 33.13 -4.38 24.31
N VAL A 398 32.95 -3.76 23.14
CA VAL A 398 34.03 -3.12 22.37
C VAL A 398 34.50 -1.85 23.06
N LYS A 399 33.58 -1.03 23.60
CA LYS A 399 33.91 0.17 24.37
C LYS A 399 34.75 -0.14 25.62
N GLU A 400 34.41 -1.21 26.34
CA GLU A 400 35.20 -1.72 27.47
C GLU A 400 36.61 -2.16 27.01
N LYS A 401 36.71 -2.94 25.92
CA LYS A 401 38.00 -3.35 25.32
C LYS A 401 38.84 -2.19 24.81
N ILE A 402 38.23 -1.15 24.25
CA ILE A 402 38.93 0.05 23.81
C ILE A 402 39.53 0.74 25.03
N ASN A 403 38.78 0.90 26.13
CA ASN A 403 39.28 1.51 27.35
C ASN A 403 40.46 0.73 27.95
N THR A 404 40.37 -0.60 28.07
CA THR A 404 41.48 -1.41 28.62
C THR A 404 42.75 -1.34 27.76
N ILE A 405 42.64 -1.35 26.43
CA ILE A 405 43.79 -1.16 25.53
C ILE A 405 44.35 0.27 25.65
N THR A 406 43.47 1.26 25.79
CA THR A 406 43.81 2.69 25.95
C THR A 406 44.64 2.92 27.23
N ASP A 407 44.27 2.27 28.33
CA ASP A 407 45.00 2.27 29.60
C ASP A 407 46.33 1.49 29.52
N GLU A 408 46.34 0.30 28.89
CA GLU A 408 47.56 -0.47 28.66
C GLU A 408 48.60 0.30 27.82
N VAL A 409 48.14 1.03 26.80
CA VAL A 409 49.00 1.90 25.97
C VAL A 409 49.60 3.01 26.81
N ALA A 410 48.80 3.70 27.62
CA ALA A 410 49.30 4.76 28.51
C ALA A 410 50.36 4.23 29.48
N ALA A 411 50.14 3.05 30.06
CA ALA A 411 51.11 2.39 30.93
C ALA A 411 52.40 2.01 30.17
N LYS A 412 52.30 1.34 29.01
CA LYS A 412 53.46 0.93 28.19
C LYS A 412 54.30 2.12 27.71
N VAL A 413 53.67 3.21 27.25
CA VAL A 413 54.38 4.44 26.85
C VAL A 413 55.04 5.11 28.05
N THR A 414 54.39 5.14 29.21
CA THR A 414 54.95 5.67 30.47
C THR A 414 56.21 4.90 30.88
N VAL A 415 56.18 3.56 30.89
CA VAL A 415 57.36 2.74 31.20
C VAL A 415 58.48 2.97 30.19
N ALA A 416 58.18 2.95 28.88
CA ALA A 416 59.18 3.16 27.84
C ALA A 416 59.84 4.55 27.93
N MET A 417 59.07 5.61 28.22
CA MET A 417 59.61 6.95 28.46
C MET A 417 60.52 7.01 29.69
N VAL A 418 60.13 6.39 30.82
CA VAL A 418 60.98 6.36 32.02
C VAL A 418 62.30 5.64 31.75
N GLU A 419 62.31 4.57 30.96
CA GLU A 419 63.54 3.89 30.53
C GLU A 419 64.39 4.77 29.60
N GLN A 420 63.80 5.44 28.62
CA GLN A 420 64.55 6.35 27.74
C GLN A 420 65.14 7.54 28.51
N ILE A 421 64.42 8.11 29.47
CA ILE A 421 64.90 9.21 30.33
C ILE A 421 66.06 8.74 31.22
N ARG A 422 66.11 7.47 31.64
CA ARG A 422 67.26 6.88 32.34
C ARG A 422 68.47 6.68 31.41
N GLY A 423 68.23 6.38 30.12
CA GLY A 423 69.27 6.24 29.09
C GLY A 423 69.78 7.55 28.50
N LEU A 424 69.11 8.68 28.77
CA LEU A 424 69.42 9.99 28.21
C LEU A 424 70.90 10.43 28.31
N PRO A 425 71.64 10.20 29.42
CA PRO A 425 73.05 10.58 29.49
C PRO A 425 73.89 9.92 28.39
N ALA A 426 73.67 8.62 28.12
CA ALA A 426 74.41 7.89 27.10
C ALA A 426 74.08 8.37 25.67
N LEU A 427 72.82 8.76 25.41
CA LEU A 427 72.40 9.35 24.13
C LEU A 427 73.03 10.72 23.88
N VAL A 428 73.24 11.52 24.93
CA VAL A 428 73.90 12.83 24.84
C VAL A 428 75.42 12.70 24.72
N ASP A 429 76.02 11.65 25.30
CA ASP A 429 77.45 11.35 25.14
C ASP A 429 77.79 10.75 23.76
N GLU A 430 76.86 10.03 23.11
CA GLU A 430 77.02 9.52 21.72
C GLU A 430 77.10 10.66 20.67
N PHE A 431 76.53 11.84 20.98
CA PHE A 431 76.53 13.00 20.09
C PHE A 431 77.93 13.60 19.89
N SER A 432 78.48 13.44 18.68
CA SER A 432 79.83 13.88 18.29
C SER A 432 79.77 14.91 17.16
N VAL A 433 79.86 16.19 17.53
CA VAL A 433 79.96 17.35 16.61
C VAL A 433 80.96 18.34 17.20
N ASP A 434 81.77 18.99 16.35
CA ASP A 434 82.82 19.92 16.81
C ASP A 434 82.28 21.05 17.69
N PHE A 435 82.71 21.10 18.95
CA PHE A 435 82.30 22.12 19.90
C PHE A 435 83.15 23.40 19.77
N ILE A 436 82.58 24.43 19.13
CA ILE A 436 83.19 25.75 19.00
C ILE A 436 82.46 26.74 19.93
N PRO A 437 83.09 27.22 21.03
CA PRO A 437 82.45 28.11 21.99
C PRO A 437 82.43 29.57 21.50
N THR A 438 81.72 29.83 20.40
CA THR A 438 81.45 31.18 19.88
C THR A 438 79.95 31.50 19.96
N PRO A 439 79.57 32.76 20.25
CA PRO A 439 78.18 33.13 20.55
C PRO A 439 77.19 32.90 19.40
N HIS A 440 77.67 32.79 18.16
CA HIS A 440 76.84 32.48 16.98
C HIS A 440 76.74 30.98 16.65
N ALA A 441 77.73 30.17 17.03
CA ALA A 441 77.72 28.72 16.74
C ALA A 441 77.00 27.90 17.83
N LEU A 442 77.06 28.38 19.08
CA LEU A 442 76.49 27.74 20.27
C LEU A 442 74.96 27.45 20.18
N PRO A 443 74.08 28.38 19.75
CA PRO A 443 72.66 28.06 19.57
C PRO A 443 72.41 27.02 18.46
N LEU A 444 73.26 26.99 17.43
CA LEU A 444 73.15 26.05 16.32
C LEU A 444 73.61 24.63 16.75
N TYR A 445 74.60 24.54 17.65
CA TYR A 445 74.97 23.30 18.33
C TYR A 445 73.83 22.77 19.22
N LYS A 446 73.20 23.63 20.03
CA LYS A 446 72.01 23.25 20.84
C LYS A 446 70.88 22.68 19.98
N ALA A 447 70.51 23.37 18.90
CA ALA A 447 69.43 22.95 18.02
C ALA A 447 69.70 21.56 17.42
N LYS A 448 70.95 21.30 17.00
CA LYS A 448 71.36 19.97 16.50
C LYS A 448 71.36 18.90 17.60
N LEU A 449 71.79 19.21 18.82
CA LEU A 449 71.75 18.29 19.96
C LEU A 449 70.29 17.94 20.34
N MET A 450 69.40 18.94 20.41
CA MET A 450 67.98 18.73 20.70
C MET A 450 67.30 17.87 19.62
N MET A 451 67.52 18.20 18.34
CA MET A 451 67.02 17.39 17.21
C MET A 451 67.50 15.93 17.28
N HIS A 452 68.80 15.71 17.53
CA HIS A 452 69.36 14.37 17.61
C HIS A 452 68.75 13.55 18.76
N VAL A 453 68.61 14.17 19.94
CA VAL A 453 68.00 13.53 21.11
C VAL A 453 66.52 13.23 20.88
N GLU A 454 65.78 14.16 20.27
CA GLU A 454 64.36 14.00 19.95
C GLU A 454 64.12 12.89 18.90
N GLU A 455 64.91 12.87 17.82
CA GLU A 455 64.84 11.84 16.79
C GLU A 455 65.21 10.45 17.33
N ARG A 456 66.29 10.33 18.12
CA ARG A 456 66.72 9.06 18.72
C ARG A 456 65.73 8.56 19.78
N MET A 457 65.16 9.46 20.59
CA MET A 457 64.14 9.10 21.58
C MET A 457 62.84 8.67 20.90
N SER A 458 62.38 9.40 19.88
CA SER A 458 61.16 9.08 19.12
C SER A 458 61.28 7.75 18.36
N THR A 459 62.40 7.51 17.66
CA THR A 459 62.64 6.23 16.96
C THR A 459 62.76 5.04 17.92
N SER A 460 63.39 5.22 19.08
CA SER A 460 63.49 4.19 20.14
C SER A 460 62.12 3.88 20.77
N LEU A 461 61.33 4.90 21.08
CA LEU A 461 59.94 4.74 21.55
C LEU A 461 59.08 4.03 20.49
N ALA A 462 59.15 4.46 19.23
CA ALA A 462 58.46 3.82 18.12
C ALA A 462 58.82 2.34 18.00
N PHE A 463 60.11 1.96 18.06
CA PHE A 463 60.51 0.56 18.00
C PHE A 463 59.98 -0.27 19.18
N ARG A 464 60.11 0.22 20.42
CA ARG A 464 59.70 -0.51 21.63
C ARG A 464 58.18 -0.64 21.77
N CYS A 465 57.43 0.41 21.45
CA CYS A 465 55.99 0.45 21.67
C CYS A 465 55.18 -0.04 20.46
N SER A 466 55.62 0.17 19.22
CA SER A 466 54.81 -0.16 18.03
C SER A 466 54.52 -1.65 17.88
N THR A 467 55.46 -2.53 18.22
CA THR A 467 55.29 -3.99 18.07
C THR A 467 54.21 -4.53 19.00
N GLY A 468 54.25 -4.15 20.28
CA GLY A 468 53.20 -4.48 21.24
C GLY A 468 51.86 -3.85 20.88
N ILE A 469 51.83 -2.53 20.68
CA ILE A 469 50.57 -1.79 20.45
C ILE A 469 49.87 -2.27 19.17
N ASN A 470 50.59 -2.48 18.06
CA ASN A 470 49.99 -2.98 16.83
C ASN A 470 49.43 -4.41 16.96
N GLY A 471 50.04 -5.26 17.81
CA GLY A 471 49.49 -6.57 18.12
C GLY A 471 48.12 -6.50 18.82
N HIS A 472 48.00 -5.65 19.85
CA HIS A 472 46.71 -5.41 20.52
C HIS A 472 45.68 -4.75 19.58
N MET A 473 46.11 -3.77 18.77
CA MET A 473 45.28 -3.08 17.78
C MET A 473 44.66 -4.05 16.77
N GLN A 474 45.49 -4.91 16.15
CA GLN A 474 45.06 -5.91 15.17
C GLN A 474 44.16 -6.98 15.79
N SER A 475 44.47 -7.43 17.01
CA SER A 475 43.63 -8.37 17.75
C SER A 475 42.24 -7.79 18.04
N CYS A 476 42.18 -6.53 18.49
CA CYS A 476 40.93 -5.82 18.74
C CYS A 476 40.10 -5.64 17.46
N GLN A 477 40.72 -5.15 16.36
CA GLN A 477 40.06 -5.00 15.06
C GLN A 477 39.54 -6.34 14.51
N LYS A 478 40.32 -7.41 14.62
CA LYS A 478 39.87 -8.76 14.21
C LYS A 478 38.68 -9.22 15.04
N ASN A 479 38.71 -9.01 16.36
CA ASN A 479 37.60 -9.36 17.25
C ASN A 479 36.33 -8.55 16.95
N MET A 480 36.44 -7.26 16.60
CA MET A 480 35.29 -6.45 16.13
C MET A 480 34.68 -7.05 14.85
N ILE A 481 35.51 -7.40 13.87
CA ILE A 481 35.05 -7.95 12.57
C ILE A 481 34.39 -9.32 12.75
N GLU A 482 34.98 -10.22 13.53
CA GLU A 482 34.43 -11.57 13.77
C GLU A 482 33.06 -11.53 14.45
N ASN A 483 32.82 -10.60 15.38
CA ASN A 483 31.52 -10.45 16.05
C ASN A 483 30.46 -9.73 15.19
N ILE A 484 30.86 -8.88 14.24
CA ILE A 484 29.91 -8.15 13.36
C ILE A 484 29.50 -8.98 12.13
N ARG A 485 30.40 -9.85 11.63
CA ARG A 485 30.12 -10.74 10.50
C ARG A 485 28.76 -11.49 10.55
N PRO A 486 28.34 -12.14 11.65
CA PRO A 486 27.06 -12.86 11.70
C PRO A 486 25.81 -11.97 11.71
N LEU A 487 25.96 -10.67 12.00
CA LEU A 487 24.84 -9.71 12.02
C LEU A 487 24.49 -9.23 10.61
N LEU A 488 25.44 -9.28 9.68
CA LEU A 488 25.29 -8.76 8.32
C LEU A 488 24.71 -9.78 7.34
N PRO A 489 24.03 -9.35 6.26
CA PRO A 489 23.49 -10.22 5.22
C PRO A 489 24.61 -11.01 4.52
N PRO A 490 24.35 -12.25 4.05
CA PRO A 490 25.38 -13.10 3.45
C PRO A 490 26.09 -12.44 2.25
N ALA A 491 25.37 -11.67 1.43
CA ALA A 491 25.94 -10.91 0.32
C ALA A 491 26.98 -9.85 0.73
N VAL A 492 26.87 -9.31 1.95
CA VAL A 492 27.81 -8.31 2.51
C VAL A 492 28.98 -8.99 3.22
N GLN A 493 28.78 -10.20 3.75
CA GLN A 493 29.82 -10.93 4.50
C GLN A 493 31.09 -11.22 3.67
N GLU A 494 30.95 -11.46 2.36
CA GLU A 494 32.10 -11.66 1.46
C GLU A 494 32.86 -10.36 1.18
N GLN A 495 32.15 -9.22 1.16
CA GLN A 495 32.71 -7.91 0.81
C GLN A 495 33.45 -7.22 1.98
N LEU A 496 33.18 -7.61 3.23
CA LEU A 496 33.82 -7.06 4.43
C LEU A 496 35.36 -7.12 4.37
N HIS A 497 35.92 -8.23 3.89
CA HIS A 497 37.37 -8.41 3.81
C HIS A 497 38.04 -7.55 2.73
N ILE A 498 37.28 -7.02 1.76
CA ILE A 498 37.76 -6.17 0.67
C ILE A 498 37.78 -4.70 1.09
N HIS A 499 36.81 -4.26 1.91
CA HIS A 499 36.60 -2.85 2.26
C HIS A 499 37.26 -2.38 3.56
N LEU A 500 37.81 -3.27 4.38
CA LEU A 500 38.64 -2.91 5.54
C LEU A 500 40.11 -3.29 5.31
N PRO A 501 40.87 -2.49 4.53
CA PRO A 501 42.33 -2.65 4.51
C PRO A 501 42.87 -2.37 5.92
N SER A 502 43.59 -3.34 6.48
CA SER A 502 44.30 -3.24 7.75
C SER A 502 45.47 -2.26 7.65
N ARG A 503 45.12 -0.97 7.63
CA ARG A 503 46.06 0.15 7.52
C ARG A 503 47.06 0.04 8.67
N LYS A 504 48.37 0.03 8.35
CA LYS A 504 49.41 0.00 9.37
C LYS A 504 49.32 1.27 10.20
N PHE A 505 48.80 1.14 11.41
CA PHE A 505 48.77 2.22 12.38
C PHE A 505 50.19 2.54 12.85
N VAL A 506 50.50 3.82 12.93
CA VAL A 506 51.81 4.34 13.35
C VAL A 506 51.57 5.40 14.40
N LEU A 507 51.99 5.12 15.62
CA LEU A 507 51.92 6.06 16.74
C LEU A 507 52.87 7.24 16.49
N THR A 508 52.41 8.48 16.65
CA THR A 508 53.29 9.65 16.62
C THR A 508 53.61 10.12 18.04
N TYR A 509 54.90 10.38 18.30
CA TYR A 509 55.39 10.84 19.60
C TYR A 509 55.80 12.31 19.50
N ASP A 510 54.89 13.20 19.87
CA ASP A 510 55.17 14.63 19.92
C ASP A 510 55.92 14.96 21.22
N LEU A 511 57.25 15.01 21.14
CA LEU A 511 58.13 15.34 22.27
C LEU A 511 58.42 16.84 22.36
N ASN A 512 58.45 17.56 21.22
CA ASN A 512 58.61 19.01 21.08
C ASN A 512 59.77 19.60 21.88
N LEU A 513 60.92 18.92 21.92
CA LEU A 513 62.04 19.24 22.82
C LEU A 513 62.56 20.67 22.59
N ALA A 514 62.54 21.14 21.34
CA ALA A 514 62.97 22.47 20.93
C ALA A 514 62.18 23.62 21.60
N THR A 515 60.87 23.46 21.87
CA THR A 515 60.07 24.50 22.54
C THR A 515 60.25 24.46 24.07
N LEU A 516 60.44 23.26 24.61
CA LEU A 516 60.54 23.00 26.05
C LEU A 516 61.89 23.38 26.66
N CYS A 517 62.93 23.42 25.83
CA CYS A 517 64.28 23.83 26.22
C CYS A 517 64.67 25.21 25.65
N ALA A 518 63.70 26.00 25.15
CA ALA A 518 63.94 27.35 24.64
C ALA A 518 64.55 28.30 25.71
N ASP A 519 64.18 28.12 26.98
CA ASP A 519 64.70 28.88 28.13
C ASP A 519 66.11 28.45 28.59
N PHE A 520 66.81 27.57 27.86
CA PHE A 520 68.11 27.02 28.29
C PHE A 520 69.25 28.05 28.17
N GLN A 521 69.41 28.83 29.23
CA GLN A 521 70.51 29.78 29.43
C GLN A 521 71.71 29.06 30.05
N GLU A 522 72.85 29.04 29.35
CA GLU A 522 74.03 28.27 29.76
C GLU A 522 74.88 28.99 30.81
N ASN A 523 75.61 28.20 31.60
CA ASN A 523 76.68 28.70 32.46
C ASN A 523 78.00 27.99 32.12
N ILE A 524 78.68 28.48 31.08
CA ILE A 524 79.98 27.96 30.55
C ILE A 524 81.17 28.83 31.02
N ASP A 525 80.88 29.82 31.86
CA ASP A 525 81.88 30.67 32.49
C ASP A 525 82.64 29.88 33.56
N PHE A 526 83.95 30.15 33.63
CA PHE A 526 84.82 29.48 34.59
C PHE A 526 84.50 29.96 36.02
N GLN A 527 83.79 29.12 36.77
CA GLN A 527 83.52 29.32 38.19
C GLN A 527 84.42 28.39 39.00
N PHE A 528 85.28 28.97 39.85
CA PHE A 528 86.15 28.20 40.73
C PHE A 528 85.33 27.47 41.81
N SER A 529 85.54 26.17 42.00
CA SER A 529 84.75 25.30 42.89
C SER A 529 84.81 25.71 44.36
N LEU A 530 85.87 26.42 44.75
CA LEU A 530 86.08 27.03 46.08
C LEU A 530 86.00 28.57 46.04
N GLY A 531 85.27 29.13 45.06
CA GLY A 531 84.96 30.55 45.00
C GLY A 531 84.10 31.00 46.18
N TRP A 532 84.25 32.26 46.60
CA TRP A 532 83.54 32.83 47.76
C TRP A 532 82.01 32.70 47.66
N THR A 533 81.44 32.78 46.45
CA THR A 533 80.00 32.56 46.19
C THR A 533 79.58 31.11 46.44
N ALA A 534 80.39 30.13 46.03
CA ALA A 534 80.13 28.70 46.26
C ALA A 534 80.24 28.37 47.76
N LEU A 535 81.28 28.86 48.44
CA LEU A 535 81.43 28.73 49.90
C LEU A 535 80.22 29.29 50.68
N VAL A 536 79.75 30.48 50.32
CA VAL A 536 78.55 31.10 50.94
C VAL A 536 77.30 30.24 50.70
N SER A 537 77.08 29.73 49.48
CA SER A 537 75.94 28.86 49.19
C SER A 537 75.96 27.53 49.96
N ARG A 538 77.16 27.00 50.27
CA ARG A 538 77.35 25.70 50.93
C ARG A 538 77.22 25.77 52.45
N PHE A 539 77.47 26.93 53.05
CA PHE A 539 77.33 27.16 54.51
C PHE A 539 76.00 27.83 54.93
N ILE A 540 75.34 28.61 54.07
CA ILE A 540 74.14 29.39 54.42
C ILE A 540 72.85 28.89 53.72
N GLY A 541 73.01 27.96 52.76
CA GLY A 541 71.90 27.37 52.01
C GLY A 541 71.46 28.20 50.80
N PRO A 542 70.95 27.55 49.73
CA PRO A 542 70.78 28.18 48.41
C PRO A 542 69.72 29.29 48.36
N SER A 543 68.69 29.23 49.22
CA SER A 543 67.60 30.22 49.28
C SER A 543 68.04 31.55 49.88
N ASN A 544 68.87 31.52 50.93
CA ASN A 544 69.37 32.71 51.62
C ASN A 544 70.56 33.35 50.89
N ALA A 545 71.43 32.53 50.27
CA ALA A 545 72.54 33.03 49.45
C ALA A 545 72.07 33.91 48.27
N LYS A 546 70.96 33.53 47.60
CA LYS A 546 70.37 34.36 46.53
C LYS A 546 69.90 35.72 47.04
N ARG A 547 69.21 35.78 48.19
CA ARG A 547 68.76 37.06 48.81
C ARG A 547 69.93 37.97 49.21
N ALA A 548 71.01 37.40 49.74
CA ALA A 548 72.20 38.19 50.12
C ALA A 548 72.90 38.80 48.90
N LEU A 549 73.02 38.05 47.79
CA LEU A 549 73.66 38.51 46.57
C LEU A 549 72.81 39.56 45.82
N THR A 550 71.48 39.41 45.77
CA THR A 550 70.62 40.43 45.15
C THR A 550 70.56 41.73 45.94
N ALA A 551 70.57 41.67 47.28
CA ALA A 551 70.58 42.84 48.16
C ALA A 551 71.86 43.69 48.02
N MET A 552 72.99 43.08 47.64
CA MET A 552 74.24 43.81 47.41
C MET A 552 74.25 44.55 46.06
N ASN A 553 73.59 44.00 45.04
CA ASN A 553 73.54 44.60 43.70
C ASN A 553 72.54 45.77 43.59
N GLN A 554 71.50 45.82 44.42
CA GLN A 554 70.51 46.91 44.43
C GLN A 554 71.01 48.24 45.04
N LYS A 555 72.21 48.28 45.63
CA LYS A 555 72.73 49.50 46.29
C LYS A 555 73.46 50.49 45.36
N PHE A 556 73.56 50.21 44.06
CA PHE A 556 74.35 51.04 43.13
C PHE A 556 73.57 51.73 42.00
N GLN A 557 72.25 51.56 41.91
CA GLN A 557 71.41 52.29 40.95
C GLN A 557 70.12 52.79 41.61
N ASN A 558 70.14 54.06 42.01
CA ASN A 558 68.92 54.85 42.26
C ASN A 558 69.25 56.34 42.13
N THR A 559 68.84 56.94 41.01
CA THR A 559 68.62 58.39 40.87
C THR A 559 67.66 58.61 39.71
N SER A 560 66.47 59.12 40.02
CA SER A 560 65.37 59.42 39.09
C SER A 560 65.41 60.91 38.68
N PRO A 561 64.54 61.44 37.77
CA PRO A 561 63.10 61.61 38.02
C PRO A 561 62.12 61.44 36.82
N THR A 562 60.94 60.89 37.13
CA THR A 562 59.56 61.37 36.86
C THR A 562 59.19 62.14 35.56
N ALA A 563 58.14 61.69 34.84
CA ALA A 563 56.79 62.35 34.83
C ALA A 563 55.80 61.93 33.70
N LEU A 564 54.54 61.62 34.10
CA LEU A 564 53.24 61.81 33.37
C LEU A 564 53.00 60.99 32.06
N GLN A 565 51.78 60.58 31.65
CA GLN A 565 50.40 60.83 32.14
C GLN A 565 49.42 59.69 31.73
N ALA A 566 48.33 59.52 32.50
CA ALA A 566 46.90 59.26 32.14
C ALA A 566 46.51 58.70 30.75
N HIS A 567 45.47 57.88 30.53
CA HIS A 567 44.35 57.24 31.28
C HIS A 567 43.93 55.97 30.48
N GLY A 568 42.92 55.12 30.76
CA GLY A 568 41.80 55.00 31.72
C GLY A 568 40.62 54.27 31.01
N GLY A 569 39.65 53.59 31.64
CA GLY A 569 39.37 53.34 33.07
C GLY A 569 38.18 52.37 33.27
N THR A 570 37.57 52.39 34.46
CA THR A 570 36.28 51.77 34.87
C THR A 570 36.14 50.22 34.83
N SER A 571 35.54 49.54 35.82
CA SER A 571 35.08 49.99 37.16
C SER A 571 34.63 48.82 38.05
N LEU A 572 34.92 48.92 39.36
CA LEU A 572 34.05 48.57 40.52
C LEU A 572 33.54 47.11 40.69
N GLN A 573 33.46 46.52 41.90
CA GLN A 573 33.65 47.08 43.25
C GLN A 573 34.12 46.03 44.29
N ASP A 574 34.82 46.54 45.30
CA ASP A 574 35.09 46.09 46.70
C ASP A 574 34.13 45.02 47.32
N HIS A 575 34.43 44.27 48.39
CA HIS A 575 35.09 44.56 49.68
C HIS A 575 35.38 43.20 50.40
N MET A 576 36.15 43.06 51.49
CA MET A 576 37.05 43.96 52.23
C MET A 576 38.23 43.15 52.84
N VAL A 577 39.41 43.76 52.89
CA VAL A 577 40.68 43.35 53.51
C VAL A 577 40.67 43.48 55.04
N PHE A 578 41.39 42.63 55.77
CA PHE A 578 42.16 43.12 56.93
C PHE A 578 43.58 42.55 56.97
N SER A 579 44.54 43.42 56.69
CA SER A 579 45.95 43.26 57.01
C SER A 579 46.48 44.63 57.39
N MET A 580 46.85 44.82 58.65
CA MET A 580 47.71 45.93 59.10
C MET A 580 48.10 45.76 60.57
N ALA A 581 49.39 45.55 60.82
CA ALA A 581 50.06 45.87 62.10
C ALA A 581 51.60 45.79 61.95
N THR A 582 52.19 46.54 61.01
CA THR A 582 53.64 46.81 61.04
C THR A 582 53.93 48.07 61.84
N GLY A 583 54.57 47.89 63.00
CA GLY A 583 55.55 48.79 63.59
C GLY A 583 55.23 50.28 63.72
N VAL A 584 54.93 50.70 64.95
CA VAL A 584 55.52 51.92 65.56
C VAL A 584 55.62 51.76 67.07
N VAL A 585 56.85 51.72 67.58
CA VAL A 585 57.18 52.35 68.87
C VAL A 585 58.37 53.25 68.59
N SER A 586 58.09 54.52 68.36
CA SER A 586 59.10 55.58 68.29
C SER A 586 59.34 56.17 69.68
N LEU A 587 60.61 56.41 70.02
CA LEU A 587 61.08 57.47 70.92
C LEU A 587 60.24 57.83 72.16
N THR A 588 60.74 57.47 73.35
CA THR A 588 60.93 58.46 74.43
C THR A 588 62.17 58.17 75.28
N SER A 589 63.19 59.02 75.12
CA SER A 589 64.01 59.64 76.20
C SER A 589 64.57 58.80 77.37
N ARG A 590 65.92 58.74 77.39
CA ARG A 590 66.86 58.86 78.55
C ARG A 590 66.96 57.73 79.59
N ALA A 591 68.23 57.43 79.92
CA ALA A 591 68.72 56.62 81.05
C ALA A 591 68.36 55.12 81.01
N SER A 592 69.18 54.17 81.48
CA SER A 592 70.61 54.21 81.90
C SER A 592 71.11 52.78 82.09
N MET A 593 72.40 52.55 81.79
CA MET A 593 73.24 51.43 82.25
C MET A 593 72.83 49.97 81.96
N THR A 594 73.83 49.21 81.46
CA THR A 594 74.05 47.76 81.66
C THR A 594 72.94 46.77 81.27
N VAL A 595 73.30 45.75 80.47
CA VAL A 595 73.41 44.35 80.94
C VAL A 595 73.87 43.38 79.83
N LEU A 596 74.91 42.62 80.17
CA LEU A 596 75.37 41.30 79.69
C LEU A 596 75.75 41.01 78.22
N VAL A 597 76.98 40.48 78.13
CA VAL A 597 77.63 39.75 77.02
C VAL A 597 77.51 38.23 77.29
N ILE A 598 77.90 37.39 76.31
CA ILE A 598 78.03 35.90 76.27
C ILE A 598 76.81 35.26 75.56
N GLY A 599 76.93 34.42 74.53
CA GLY A 599 78.08 33.92 73.72
C GLY A 599 77.58 32.86 72.72
N GLY A 600 78.30 32.41 71.68
CA GLY A 600 79.59 32.90 71.17
C GLY A 600 80.09 32.08 69.97
N VAL A 601 80.86 32.72 69.07
CA VAL A 601 81.91 32.10 68.23
C VAL A 601 83.06 33.11 68.09
N VAL A 602 83.87 33.25 69.13
CA VAL A 602 85.28 33.68 69.03
C VAL A 602 86.04 33.00 70.17
N ILE A 603 86.87 32.01 69.86
CA ILE A 603 87.88 31.50 70.79
C ILE A 603 89.18 32.23 70.47
N SER A 604 89.55 33.19 71.32
CA SER A 604 90.84 33.88 71.26
C SER A 604 91.34 34.20 72.66
N SER A 605 92.64 33.96 72.91
CA SER A 605 93.38 34.18 74.17
C SER A 605 92.80 33.48 75.42
N HIS A 606 93.51 32.68 76.21
CA HIS A 606 94.89 32.14 76.32
C HIS A 606 94.84 31.29 77.64
N PRO A 607 95.85 30.50 78.10
CA PRO A 607 97.28 30.57 77.78
C PRO A 607 98.02 29.21 77.65
N VAL A 608 98.70 28.96 76.53
CA VAL A 608 100.01 28.28 76.58
C VAL A 608 100.99 29.10 75.76
N ARG A 609 101.76 29.91 76.48
CA ARG A 609 102.74 30.85 75.96
C ARG A 609 104.08 30.15 75.77
N GLN A 610 104.22 29.33 74.73
CA GLN A 610 105.51 28.98 74.08
C GLN A 610 105.26 28.06 72.86
N VAL A 611 106.17 28.12 71.87
CA VAL A 611 106.17 27.29 70.64
C VAL A 611 105.08 27.57 69.58
N TRP A 612 104.89 28.85 69.18
CA TRP A 612 104.36 29.16 67.83
C TRP A 612 104.99 30.42 67.19
N ARG A 613 106.33 30.53 67.27
CA ARG A 613 107.12 31.64 66.71
C ARG A 613 108.02 31.24 65.53
N SER A 614 107.66 30.20 64.77
CA SER A 614 108.49 29.71 63.64
C SER A 614 107.73 29.21 62.39
N VAL A 615 106.39 29.13 62.39
CA VAL A 615 105.60 28.57 61.25
C VAL A 615 104.42 29.47 60.81
N GLY A 616 104.29 30.67 61.39
CA GLY A 616 103.08 31.52 61.26
C GLY A 616 102.75 32.07 59.87
N TRP A 617 103.76 32.35 59.02
CA TRP A 617 103.51 32.75 57.61
C TRP A 617 103.60 31.58 56.64
N ARG A 618 104.31 30.49 56.99
CA ARG A 618 104.47 29.32 56.10
C ARG A 618 103.15 28.57 55.90
N LEU A 619 102.31 28.48 56.92
CA LEU A 619 100.98 27.85 56.83
C LEU A 619 99.99 28.65 55.99
N ILE A 620 99.98 29.98 56.12
CA ILE A 620 99.12 30.88 55.31
C ILE A 620 99.64 30.95 53.87
N ALA A 621 100.96 30.98 53.67
CA ALA A 621 101.56 30.88 52.35
C ALA A 621 101.27 29.53 51.69
N LEU A 622 101.38 28.41 52.43
CA LEU A 622 101.05 27.07 51.93
C LEU A 622 99.56 26.93 51.57
N SER A 623 98.63 27.47 52.37
CA SER A 623 97.21 27.42 52.03
C SER A 623 96.87 28.34 50.86
N ALA A 624 97.50 29.51 50.76
CA ALA A 624 97.34 30.41 49.61
C ALA A 624 97.96 29.85 48.32
N THR A 625 99.13 29.20 48.38
CA THR A 625 99.71 28.52 47.21
C THR A 625 98.94 27.27 46.85
N LEU A 626 98.40 26.51 47.81
CA LEU A 626 97.52 25.37 47.53
C LEU A 626 96.20 25.82 46.89
N TYR A 627 95.59 26.90 47.37
CA TYR A 627 94.39 27.51 46.77
C TYR A 627 94.68 28.05 45.37
N GLY A 628 95.83 28.72 45.18
CA GLY A 628 96.29 29.21 43.87
C GLY A 628 96.63 28.09 42.88
N LEU A 629 97.24 27.00 43.35
CA LEU A 629 97.52 25.80 42.55
C LEU A 629 96.22 25.08 42.17
N LEU A 630 95.25 24.98 43.08
CA LEU A 630 93.92 24.45 42.78
C LEU A 630 93.20 25.33 41.75
N TYR A 631 93.24 26.65 41.88
CA TYR A 631 92.68 27.59 40.90
C TYR A 631 93.35 27.46 39.53
N LEU A 632 94.68 27.34 39.49
CA LEU A 632 95.41 27.17 38.24
C LEU A 632 95.15 25.80 37.61
N TYR A 633 95.08 24.74 38.42
CA TYR A 633 94.74 23.38 37.99
C TYR A 633 93.33 23.30 37.41
N GLU A 634 92.33 23.88 38.09
CA GLU A 634 90.95 23.94 37.62
C GLU A 634 90.83 24.79 36.35
N LYS A 635 91.59 25.89 36.24
CA LYS A 635 91.61 26.77 35.05
C LYS A 635 92.33 26.15 33.85
N LEU A 636 93.39 25.35 34.07
CA LEU A 636 94.10 24.63 33.03
C LEU A 636 93.35 23.37 32.57
N THR A 637 92.56 22.75 33.45
CA THR A 637 91.68 21.63 33.06
C THR A 637 90.38 22.11 32.38
N TRP A 638 90.04 23.40 32.46
CA TRP A 638 88.90 24.04 31.79
C TRP A 638 89.11 24.23 30.28
N THR A 639 89.11 23.12 29.54
CA THR A 639 89.27 23.05 28.08
C THR A 639 87.93 23.09 27.35
N ASN A 640 87.94 23.25 26.02
CA ASN A 640 86.70 23.19 25.22
C ASN A 640 85.93 21.86 25.43
N ALA A 641 86.64 20.75 25.62
CA ALA A 641 86.03 19.45 25.93
C ALA A 641 85.40 19.38 27.33
N SER A 642 85.93 20.07 28.35
CA SER A 642 85.27 20.11 29.67
C SER A 642 84.06 21.05 29.67
N ARG A 643 84.11 22.13 28.88
CA ARG A 643 82.96 23.03 28.64
C ARG A 643 81.81 22.31 27.93
N GLU A 644 82.12 21.51 26.92
CA GLU A 644 81.13 20.65 26.25
C GLU A 644 80.49 19.65 27.23
N ARG A 645 81.29 18.97 28.06
CA ARG A 645 80.75 18.05 29.10
C ARG A 645 79.88 18.77 30.12
N ALA A 646 80.26 19.97 30.58
CA ALA A 646 79.46 20.75 31.51
C ALA A 646 78.12 21.17 30.88
N LEU A 647 78.12 21.59 29.61
CA LEU A 647 76.91 21.89 28.84
C LEU A 647 76.03 20.65 28.68
N LYS A 648 76.61 19.51 28.28
CA LYS A 648 75.92 18.21 28.16
C LYS A 648 75.29 17.78 29.49
N GLN A 649 75.99 17.92 30.62
CA GLN A 649 75.46 17.62 31.95
C GLN A 649 74.30 18.57 32.35
N GLN A 650 74.46 19.88 32.19
CA GLN A 650 73.40 20.86 32.45
C GLN A 650 72.15 20.61 31.57
N PHE A 651 72.36 20.26 30.30
CA PHE A 651 71.30 19.88 29.37
C PHE A 651 70.61 18.58 29.80
N VAL A 652 71.34 17.55 30.19
CA VAL A 652 70.79 16.27 30.68
C VAL A 652 69.95 16.46 31.94
N GLU A 653 70.41 17.24 32.93
CA GLU A 653 69.61 17.51 34.15
C GLU A 653 68.30 18.26 33.83
N LEU A 654 68.37 19.31 33.00
CA LEU A 654 67.19 20.07 32.58
C LEU A 654 66.23 19.20 31.76
N ALA A 655 66.76 18.44 30.79
CA ALA A 655 65.98 17.57 29.93
C ALA A 655 65.30 16.45 30.72
N ILE A 656 65.99 15.78 31.66
CA ILE A 656 65.39 14.78 32.56
C ILE A 656 64.24 15.40 33.36
N HIS A 657 64.39 16.61 33.88
CA HIS A 657 63.33 17.26 34.66
C HIS A 657 62.12 17.64 33.79
N ARG A 658 62.35 18.22 32.62
CA ARG A 658 61.26 18.62 31.69
C ARG A 658 60.57 17.42 31.04
N LEU A 659 61.32 16.43 30.54
CA LEU A 659 60.75 15.19 29.98
C LEU A 659 59.87 14.46 31.00
N ARG A 660 60.27 14.40 32.28
CA ARG A 660 59.44 13.79 33.34
C ARG A 660 58.08 14.48 33.53
N ALA A 661 58.00 15.79 33.35
CA ALA A 661 56.74 16.53 33.44
C ALA A 661 55.78 16.24 32.28
N ILE A 662 56.31 15.72 31.16
CA ILE A 662 55.60 15.55 29.88
C ILE A 662 55.15 14.11 29.66
N ILE A 663 55.72 13.14 30.40
CA ILE A 663 55.27 11.73 30.36
C ILE A 663 53.74 11.57 30.41
N PRO A 664 52.99 12.17 31.37
CA PRO A 664 51.54 12.02 31.41
C PRO A 664 50.82 12.68 30.22
N PHE A 665 51.40 13.73 29.62
CA PHE A 665 50.85 14.36 28.43
C PHE A 665 51.08 13.49 27.20
N THR A 666 52.30 13.01 26.96
CA THR A 666 52.60 12.16 25.79
C THR A 666 51.92 10.79 25.88
N SER A 667 51.86 10.16 27.06
CA SER A 667 51.14 8.89 27.24
C SER A 667 49.63 9.08 27.05
N GLY A 668 49.06 10.17 27.57
CA GLY A 668 47.67 10.58 27.31
C GLY A 668 47.38 10.83 25.83
N SER A 669 48.24 11.55 25.11
CA SER A 669 48.09 11.80 23.66
C SER A 669 48.18 10.50 22.84
N CYS A 670 49.14 9.62 23.14
CA CYS A 670 49.26 8.31 22.49
C CYS A 670 48.03 7.42 22.73
N SER A 671 47.54 7.44 23.96
CA SER A 671 46.34 6.73 24.41
C SER A 671 45.09 7.25 23.67
N GLN A 672 44.94 8.58 23.55
CA GLN A 672 43.87 9.22 22.78
C GLN A 672 43.93 8.91 21.27
N GLN A 673 45.12 8.84 20.66
CA GLN A 673 45.28 8.42 19.25
C GLN A 673 44.76 6.98 19.03
N VAL A 674 45.14 6.03 19.90
CA VAL A 674 44.67 4.64 19.83
C VAL A 674 43.15 4.56 20.02
N HIS A 675 42.62 5.28 21.01
CA HIS A 675 41.18 5.36 21.25
C HIS A 675 40.43 5.86 20.00
N GLN A 676 40.92 6.94 19.37
CA GLN A 676 40.28 7.54 18.20
C GLN A 676 40.31 6.62 16.96
N GLU A 677 41.40 5.91 16.70
CA GLU A 677 41.49 4.97 15.57
C GLU A 677 40.65 3.69 15.80
N LEU A 678 40.60 3.15 17.03
CA LEU A 678 39.70 2.03 17.33
C LEU A 678 38.22 2.44 17.30
N ALA A 679 37.87 3.61 17.88
CA ALA A 679 36.51 4.12 17.88
C ALA A 679 36.02 4.46 16.46
N THR A 680 36.85 5.06 15.60
CA THR A 680 36.48 5.32 14.20
C THR A 680 36.41 4.06 13.36
N THR A 681 37.24 3.04 13.63
CA THR A 681 37.11 1.72 13.00
C THR A 681 35.79 1.05 13.39
N PHE A 682 35.43 1.07 14.68
CA PHE A 682 34.18 0.52 15.17
C PHE A 682 32.96 1.28 14.63
N ALA A 683 32.97 2.61 14.61
CA ALA A 683 31.88 3.42 14.06
C ALA A 683 31.60 3.13 12.57
N ARG A 684 32.64 2.87 11.75
CA ARG A 684 32.46 2.43 10.35
C ARG A 684 31.83 1.05 10.24
N LEU A 685 32.07 0.16 11.20
CA LEU A 685 31.46 -1.17 11.22
C LEU A 685 29.99 -1.09 11.70
N CYS A 686 29.69 -0.29 12.72
CA CYS A 686 28.31 0.03 13.12
C CYS A 686 27.50 0.59 11.95
N GLN A 687 28.04 1.59 11.23
CA GLN A 687 27.38 2.17 10.05
C GLN A 687 26.99 1.13 8.99
N ARG A 688 27.73 0.02 8.86
CA ARG A 688 27.38 -1.08 7.94
C ARG A 688 26.24 -1.95 8.48
N VAL A 689 26.15 -2.13 9.79
CA VAL A 689 25.01 -2.81 10.43
C VAL A 689 23.78 -1.91 10.37
N ASP A 690 23.91 -0.61 10.65
CA ASP A 690 22.83 0.38 10.58
C ASP A 690 22.19 0.41 9.17
N LEU A 691 23.00 0.33 8.11
CA LEU A 691 22.51 0.21 6.73
C LEU A 691 21.67 -1.08 6.53
N SER A 692 22.14 -2.21 7.07
CA SER A 692 21.38 -3.47 7.02
C SER A 692 20.11 -3.44 7.87
N GLU A 693 20.08 -2.70 8.98
CA GLU A 693 18.86 -2.48 9.76
C GLU A 693 17.83 -1.66 8.97
N VAL A 694 18.28 -0.63 8.25
CA VAL A 694 17.43 0.19 7.38
C VAL A 694 16.88 -0.63 6.20
N GLU A 695 17.67 -1.55 5.63
CA GLU A 695 17.20 -2.50 4.61
C GLU A 695 16.11 -3.43 5.17
N LEU A 696 16.32 -4.02 6.35
CA LEU A 696 15.32 -4.86 7.04
C LEU A 696 14.04 -4.07 7.38
N GLU A 697 14.15 -2.84 7.88
CA GLU A 697 12.98 -1.96 8.07
C GLU A 697 12.26 -1.66 6.75
N GLY A 698 13.00 -1.49 5.66
CA GLY A 698 12.45 -1.32 4.32
C GLY A 698 11.60 -2.51 3.90
N HIS A 699 12.10 -3.74 4.09
CA HIS A 699 11.36 -4.97 3.81
C HIS A 699 10.12 -5.12 4.71
N ILE A 700 10.22 -4.84 6.00
CA ILE A 700 9.07 -4.87 6.93
C ILE A 700 7.97 -3.88 6.50
N ARG A 701 8.35 -2.67 6.03
CA ARG A 701 7.41 -1.67 5.52
C ARG A 701 6.74 -2.12 4.21
N LEU A 702 7.50 -2.73 3.29
CA LEU A 702 6.98 -3.30 2.04
C LEU A 702 5.97 -4.42 2.31
N LEU A 703 6.33 -5.38 3.18
CA LEU A 703 5.44 -6.46 3.61
C LEU A 703 4.18 -5.93 4.30
N SER A 704 4.31 -4.92 5.17
CA SER A 704 3.17 -4.27 5.82
C SER A 704 2.21 -3.60 4.82
N GLY A 705 2.75 -2.90 3.82
CA GLY A 705 1.96 -2.32 2.73
C GLY A 705 1.26 -3.39 1.89
N ARG A 706 1.93 -4.51 1.62
CA ARG A 706 1.36 -5.68 0.91
C ARG A 706 0.21 -6.31 1.69
N ILE A 707 0.38 -6.55 3.00
CA ILE A 707 -0.68 -7.06 3.89
C ILE A 707 -1.91 -6.16 3.84
N GLN A 708 -1.74 -4.84 3.90
CA GLN A 708 -2.85 -3.89 3.83
C GLN A 708 -3.63 -3.97 2.50
N ARG A 709 -2.93 -4.19 1.37
CA ARG A 709 -3.59 -4.41 0.07
C ARG A 709 -4.35 -5.74 0.02
N LEU A 710 -3.75 -6.83 0.53
CA LEU A 710 -4.43 -8.12 0.65
C LEU A 710 -5.70 -8.02 1.52
N GLU A 711 -5.67 -7.28 2.62
CA GLU A 711 -6.87 -6.99 3.42
C GLU A 711 -7.96 -6.24 2.64
N ASN A 712 -7.57 -5.26 1.81
CA ASN A 712 -8.53 -4.51 0.99
C ASN A 712 -9.16 -5.40 -0.09
N VAL A 713 -8.39 -6.32 -0.70
CA VAL A 713 -8.91 -7.34 -1.63
C VAL A 713 -9.89 -8.28 -0.92
N GLN A 714 -9.56 -8.77 0.29
CA GLN A 714 -10.49 -9.57 1.10
C GLN A 714 -11.78 -8.81 1.45
N ARG A 715 -11.68 -7.53 1.84
CA ARG A 715 -12.87 -6.70 2.15
C ARG A 715 -13.76 -6.56 0.91
N ARG A 716 -13.19 -6.18 -0.25
CA ARG A 716 -13.94 -6.02 -1.51
C ARG A 716 -14.58 -7.32 -1.99
N SER A 717 -13.84 -8.44 -2.00
CA SER A 717 -14.42 -9.74 -2.37
C SER A 717 -15.58 -10.14 -1.45
N LYS A 718 -15.45 -9.95 -0.12
CA LYS A 718 -16.58 -10.21 0.81
C LYS A 718 -17.80 -9.35 0.49
N THR A 719 -17.62 -8.06 0.20
CA THR A 719 -18.73 -7.17 -0.22
C THR A 719 -19.39 -7.66 -1.51
N LEU A 720 -18.60 -8.04 -2.53
CA LEU A 720 -19.12 -8.59 -3.78
C LEU A 720 -19.85 -9.93 -3.56
N ARG A 721 -19.39 -10.77 -2.63
CA ARG A 721 -20.05 -12.04 -2.27
C ARG A 721 -21.38 -11.83 -1.54
N HIS A 722 -21.46 -10.83 -0.67
CA HIS A 722 -22.74 -10.44 -0.05
C HIS A 722 -23.72 -9.96 -1.12
N ARG A 723 -23.30 -9.05 -2.02
CA ARG A 723 -24.13 -8.58 -3.14
C ARG A 723 -24.60 -9.71 -4.06
N ALA A 724 -23.77 -10.72 -4.31
CA ALA A 724 -24.20 -11.93 -5.04
C ALA A 724 -25.31 -12.71 -4.31
N THR A 725 -25.19 -12.85 -2.99
CA THR A 725 -26.18 -13.55 -2.14
C THR A 725 -27.52 -12.79 -2.09
N ASP A 726 -27.46 -11.45 -2.07
CA ASP A 726 -28.67 -10.61 -2.15
C ASP A 726 -29.35 -10.74 -3.54
N LEU A 727 -28.58 -10.87 -4.62
CA LEU A 727 -29.10 -11.09 -5.98
C LEU A 727 -29.67 -12.51 -6.16
N GLU A 728 -29.05 -13.53 -5.58
CA GLU A 728 -29.62 -14.89 -5.50
C GLU A 728 -30.98 -14.86 -4.78
N SER A 729 -31.06 -14.18 -3.64
CA SER A 729 -32.33 -14.01 -2.90
C SER A 729 -33.40 -13.26 -3.70
N GLN A 730 -33.04 -12.23 -4.48
CA GLN A 730 -33.98 -11.56 -5.39
C GLN A 730 -34.48 -12.48 -6.51
N LEU A 731 -33.60 -13.31 -7.09
CA LEU A 731 -33.97 -14.30 -8.12
C LEU A 731 -34.86 -15.42 -7.55
N GLU A 732 -34.60 -15.86 -6.32
CA GLU A 732 -35.42 -16.83 -5.60
C GLU A 732 -36.80 -16.25 -5.24
N ALA A 733 -36.86 -15.01 -4.75
CA ALA A 733 -38.12 -14.31 -4.48
C ALA A 733 -38.95 -14.12 -5.76
N PHE A 734 -38.31 -13.77 -6.89
CA PHE A 734 -38.98 -13.73 -8.19
C PHE A 734 -39.51 -15.11 -8.59
N SER A 735 -38.71 -16.16 -8.42
CA SER A 735 -39.13 -17.54 -8.72
C SER A 735 -40.32 -17.99 -7.86
N ALA A 736 -40.27 -17.74 -6.55
CA ALA A 736 -41.36 -18.06 -5.63
C ALA A 736 -42.65 -17.29 -5.98
N GLN A 737 -42.54 -15.99 -6.28
CA GLN A 737 -43.70 -15.14 -6.57
C GLN A 737 -44.35 -15.46 -7.93
N TYR A 738 -43.54 -15.67 -8.98
CA TYR A 738 -43.99 -15.69 -10.38
C TYR A 738 -43.88 -17.04 -11.11
N LEU A 739 -43.06 -18.00 -10.61
CA LEU A 739 -42.78 -19.27 -11.31
C LEU A 739 -43.22 -20.52 -10.55
N GLN A 740 -43.18 -20.51 -9.21
CA GLN A 740 -43.53 -21.64 -8.34
C GLN A 740 -45.01 -21.68 -7.95
N ASN A 741 -45.69 -20.54 -7.94
CA ASN A 741 -47.13 -20.49 -7.73
C ASN A 741 -47.86 -21.14 -8.92
N GLN A 742 -48.49 -22.29 -8.65
CA GLN A 742 -49.45 -23.04 -9.49
C GLN A 742 -48.86 -24.04 -10.51
N CYS A 743 -48.78 -25.29 -10.05
CA CYS A 743 -49.07 -26.50 -10.84
C CYS A 743 -50.40 -27.10 -10.34
#